data_AF-A0A496RC86-F1
#
_entry.id   AF-A0A496RC86-F1
#
_cell.length_a   1.000
_cell.length_b   1.000
_cell.length_c   1.000
_cell.angle_alpha   90.00
_cell.angle_beta   90.00
_cell.angle_gamma   90.00
#
_symmetry.space_group_name_H-M   'P 1'
#
loop_
_entity.id
_entity.type
_entity.pdbx_description
1 polymer ?
#
loop_
_entity_poly.entity_id
_entity_poly.type
_entity_poly.pdbx_seq_one_letter_code
_entity_poly.pdbx_strand_id
1 'polypeptide(L)'
;MDKELYLEKVYGGILGKCIGVRLGAPVEPTVWSYERIKKVYGEITGYVKDYKNFAADDDINGPLFFIRALLDHKPPLTAEKIGQTWLNYTREEIGFYWWGGEGISTEHTAYLNLKKGIPAPRSGSELVNGKTLAEQIGGQIFIDTWGLVFPEDPSRAAAYAAMAASVSHDGNGLHGARFVASLISMAFSADTDRTIAGMIEKALTFLPEDSEYTRVVKAVRDFHRDHQRPEQWRDALTFLHSYFGYDKYPGVCHIIPNSGVLSLALYYGDGNFARTIEIATMCGWDTDCNAGNAGTILGVLKGPEGIPDHYRKPVNDFHAASSIAGALNIIDLPTAAKEVAILGIKEAGSEVPESWNKGTFSDDIVLDFSVSGTTSGIRTSNRYLAPVIRNNGRGELSVILDRLKKGESVRIFYKPYYRRKDFDDERYSPTFTPLVYPGQTMKIKGRMEKWSGKEISVYPFILDSTSEKLLSGPEIVFTGGGTIDISWIIPDIPFAVDEAGLLFKQGSEEKYLGELFISSFEITGKKDFIVDFKEERKEFSGLSRCSLSGGKWGLRNGSLHAQTENIFLLFTGPYYCEDYCVETSIIAVKGVSHCIIFRAIGAERGYFFGFNGQNTAALIKRDHDNTILEEIEFPWKKGELYKFKVQISGSDITCIINGEVVLSYSDSDHFPYGMAGLGKLGAGETIFKNIIFHETRK
;
A
#
# COMPACT_ATOMS: atom_id res chain seq x y z
N MET A 1 -9.07 16.75 -19.17
CA MET A 1 -7.60 16.84 -19.00
C MET A 1 -6.91 15.79 -19.86
N ASP A 2 -5.69 16.07 -20.34
CA ASP A 2 -4.81 15.07 -20.95
C ASP A 2 -4.49 13.92 -19.96
N LYS A 3 -4.45 12.66 -20.42
CA LYS A 3 -4.33 11.50 -19.53
C LYS A 3 -2.94 11.36 -18.93
N GLU A 4 -1.89 11.71 -19.68
CA GLU A 4 -0.51 11.66 -19.15
C GLU A 4 -0.30 12.77 -18.11
N LEU A 5 -0.83 13.97 -18.34
CA LEU A 5 -0.83 15.02 -17.33
C LEU A 5 -1.64 14.63 -16.08
N TYR A 6 -2.78 13.95 -16.27
CA TYR A 6 -3.57 13.43 -15.16
C TYR A 6 -2.76 12.44 -14.32
N LEU A 7 -2.09 11.46 -14.96
CA LEU A 7 -1.20 10.51 -14.29
C LEU A 7 -0.05 11.19 -13.54
N GLU A 8 0.63 12.15 -14.17
CA GLU A 8 1.71 12.91 -13.52
C GLU A 8 1.23 13.62 -12.26
N LYS A 9 0.04 14.23 -12.30
CA LYS A 9 -0.54 14.91 -11.14
C LYS A 9 -1.00 13.93 -10.05
N VAL A 10 -1.58 12.78 -10.41
CA VAL A 10 -1.93 11.72 -9.45
C VAL A 10 -0.67 11.19 -8.76
N TYR A 11 0.39 10.92 -9.53
CA TYR A 11 1.68 10.50 -8.98
C TYR A 11 2.28 11.56 -8.05
N GLY A 12 2.24 12.84 -8.45
CA GLY A 12 2.64 13.95 -7.58
C GLY A 12 1.86 13.97 -6.26
N GLY A 13 0.55 13.73 -6.30
CA GLY A 13 -0.30 13.62 -5.12
C GLY A 13 0.07 12.48 -4.18
N ILE A 14 0.19 11.25 -4.69
CA ILE A 14 0.55 10.07 -3.88
C ILE A 14 1.97 10.21 -3.30
N LEU A 15 2.91 10.69 -4.10
CA LEU A 15 4.27 10.97 -3.66
C LEU A 15 4.29 12.05 -2.58
N GLY A 16 3.49 13.10 -2.75
CA GLY A 16 3.29 14.17 -1.77
C GLY A 16 2.76 13.65 -0.43
N LYS A 17 1.74 12.78 -0.45
CA LYS A 17 1.22 12.10 0.75
C LYS A 17 2.34 11.34 1.47
N CYS A 18 3.07 10.50 0.75
CA CYS A 18 4.15 9.68 1.31
C CYS A 18 5.25 10.52 1.96
N ILE A 19 5.62 11.64 1.33
CA ILE A 19 6.62 12.58 1.86
C ILE A 19 6.12 13.26 3.13
N GLY A 20 4.89 13.78 3.12
CA GLY A 20 4.29 14.47 4.25
C GLY A 20 4.19 13.58 5.49
N VAL A 21 3.63 12.37 5.30
CA VAL A 21 3.52 11.36 6.36
C VAL A 21 4.89 10.98 6.90
N ARG A 22 5.86 10.69 6.01
CA ARG A 22 7.23 10.35 6.43
C ARG A 22 7.91 11.47 7.23
N LEU A 23 7.66 12.72 6.88
CA LEU A 23 8.22 13.87 7.59
C LEU A 23 7.58 14.07 8.96
N GLY A 24 6.25 13.95 9.02
CA GLY A 24 5.46 14.20 10.23
C GLY A 24 5.53 13.08 11.25
N ALA A 25 5.56 11.82 10.82
CA ALA A 25 5.35 10.68 11.69
C ALA A 25 6.38 10.48 12.83
N PRO A 26 7.67 10.85 12.67
CA PRO A 26 8.63 10.80 13.77
C PRO A 26 8.31 11.75 14.95
N VAL A 27 7.50 12.78 14.72
CA VAL A 27 7.19 13.86 15.66
C VAL A 27 5.68 13.99 15.97
N GLU A 28 4.97 12.87 15.85
CA GLU A 28 3.55 12.71 16.19
C GLU A 28 3.22 12.97 17.69
N PRO A 29 1.94 13.22 18.02
CA PRO A 29 1.49 13.36 19.40
C PRO A 29 1.56 11.98 20.10
N THR A 30 1.51 11.79 21.40
CA THR A 30 1.19 12.56 22.60
C THR A 30 2.43 13.11 23.33
N VAL A 31 3.61 12.87 22.74
CA VAL A 31 4.92 13.22 23.31
C VAL A 31 5.50 14.47 22.65
N TRP A 32 5.32 14.67 21.35
CA TRP A 32 5.84 15.86 20.68
C TRP A 32 4.84 17.01 20.75
N SER A 33 5.23 18.07 21.45
CA SER A 33 4.58 19.37 21.36
C SER A 33 5.40 20.27 20.44
N TYR A 34 4.79 21.33 19.92
CA TYR A 34 5.47 22.40 19.20
C TYR A 34 6.78 22.83 19.90
N GLU A 35 6.75 23.08 21.21
CA GLU A 35 7.94 23.50 21.96
C GLU A 35 9.05 22.44 22.01
N ARG A 36 8.68 21.15 22.08
CA ARG A 36 9.65 20.05 22.02
C ARG A 36 10.25 19.92 20.63
N ILE A 37 9.43 20.01 19.59
CA ILE A 37 9.89 19.97 18.18
C ILE A 37 10.88 21.11 17.94
N LYS A 38 10.48 22.35 18.26
CA LYS A 38 11.32 23.54 18.14
C LYS A 38 12.62 23.43 18.93
N LYS A 39 12.56 22.93 20.17
CA LYS A 39 13.75 22.76 21.02
C LYS A 39 14.75 21.75 20.44
N VAL A 40 14.26 20.66 19.86
CA VAL A 40 15.12 19.55 19.41
C VAL A 40 15.60 19.75 17.97
N TYR A 41 14.71 20.18 17.09
CA TYR A 41 14.96 20.24 15.64
C TYR A 41 15.05 21.67 15.08
N GLY A 42 14.62 22.69 15.82
CA GLY A 42 14.62 24.07 15.34
C GLY A 42 13.60 24.28 14.22
N GLU A 43 14.04 24.90 13.12
CA GLU A 43 13.28 24.93 11.86
C GLU A 43 13.52 23.62 11.12
N ILE A 44 12.45 22.90 10.81
CA ILE A 44 12.51 21.71 9.97
C ILE A 44 12.62 22.16 8.51
N THR A 45 13.68 21.72 7.83
CA THR A 45 13.93 21.94 6.39
C THR A 45 14.34 20.65 5.67
N GLY A 46 13.98 19.50 6.26
CA GLY A 46 14.33 18.17 5.79
C GLY A 46 13.82 17.11 6.76
N TYR A 47 13.99 15.83 6.41
CA TYR A 47 13.58 14.75 7.31
C TYR A 47 14.31 14.81 8.65
N VAL A 48 13.55 14.63 9.73
CA VAL A 48 14.05 14.62 11.11
C VAL A 48 14.63 13.26 11.53
N LYS A 49 14.39 12.21 10.72
CA LYS A 49 14.93 10.87 10.88
C LYS A 49 15.26 10.24 9.52
N ASP A 50 16.37 9.51 9.49
CA ASP A 50 16.71 8.62 8.39
C ASP A 50 16.10 7.24 8.61
N TYR A 51 15.66 6.62 7.51
CA TYR A 51 15.09 5.28 7.47
C TYR A 51 15.72 4.49 6.33
N LYS A 52 16.08 3.22 6.57
CA LYS A 52 16.38 2.25 5.52
C LYS A 52 15.21 2.12 4.56
N ASN A 53 14.03 1.90 5.14
CA ASN A 53 12.72 1.97 4.52
C ASN A 53 11.77 2.49 5.60
N PHE A 54 10.91 3.42 5.23
CA PHE A 54 9.82 3.87 6.10
C PHE A 54 8.79 2.73 6.18
N ALA A 55 8.38 2.36 7.39
CA ALA A 55 7.37 1.32 7.59
C ALA A 55 5.97 1.78 7.15
N ALA A 56 4.97 0.92 7.40
CA ALA A 56 3.59 1.24 7.08
C ALA A 56 3.05 2.36 7.95
N ASP A 57 2.07 3.06 7.39
CA ASP A 57 1.39 4.18 7.99
C ASP A 57 -0.08 4.17 7.59
N ASP A 58 -0.98 4.42 8.53
CA ASP A 58 -2.42 4.26 8.31
C ASP A 58 -3.00 5.33 7.41
N ASP A 59 -2.43 6.53 7.49
CA ASP A 59 -2.61 7.62 6.55
C ASP A 59 -2.38 7.23 5.09
N ILE A 60 -1.58 6.20 4.80
CA ILE A 60 -1.33 5.72 3.44
C ILE A 60 -2.07 4.40 3.17
N ASN A 61 -2.18 3.51 4.16
CA ASN A 61 -2.93 2.26 4.03
C ASN A 61 -4.40 2.52 3.66
N GLY A 62 -5.09 3.39 4.40
CA GLY A 62 -6.51 3.66 4.18
C GLY A 62 -6.82 4.14 2.75
N PRO A 63 -6.19 5.23 2.26
CA PRO A 63 -6.46 5.71 0.91
C PRO A 63 -6.16 4.67 -0.19
N LEU A 64 -5.08 3.90 -0.05
CA LEU A 64 -4.67 2.91 -1.07
C LEU A 64 -5.58 1.67 -1.11
N PHE A 65 -6.10 1.23 0.03
CA PHE A 65 -6.92 0.01 0.10
C PHE A 65 -8.43 0.28 0.07
N PHE A 66 -8.93 1.37 0.66
CA PHE A 66 -10.37 1.64 0.66
C PHE A 66 -10.90 2.11 -0.69
N ILE A 67 -10.07 2.74 -1.53
CA ILE A 67 -10.44 3.11 -2.90
C ILE A 67 -10.71 1.88 -3.78
N ARG A 68 -10.20 0.70 -3.38
CA ARG A 68 -10.45 -0.57 -4.06
C ARG A 68 -11.91 -0.99 -4.03
N ALA A 69 -12.76 -0.34 -3.23
CA ALA A 69 -14.20 -0.51 -3.32
C ALA A 69 -14.75 -0.23 -4.74
N LEU A 70 -14.08 0.62 -5.53
CA LEU A 70 -14.37 0.87 -6.95
C LEU A 70 -14.02 -0.31 -7.88
N LEU A 71 -13.09 -1.18 -7.47
CA LEU A 71 -12.73 -2.40 -8.18
C LEU A 71 -13.61 -3.57 -7.75
N ASP A 72 -13.80 -3.68 -6.44
CA ASP A 72 -14.35 -4.86 -5.79
C ASP A 72 -15.87 -4.96 -5.93
N HIS A 73 -16.55 -3.83 -6.15
CA HIS A 73 -18.00 -3.74 -6.19
C HIS A 73 -18.50 -3.08 -7.48
N LYS A 74 -19.59 -3.62 -8.02
CA LYS A 74 -20.32 -2.98 -9.14
C LYS A 74 -20.98 -1.68 -8.67
N PRO A 75 -21.04 -0.63 -9.51
CA PRO A 75 -21.78 0.59 -9.19
C PRO A 75 -23.30 0.32 -9.03
N PRO A 76 -24.03 1.18 -8.30
CA PRO A 76 -23.54 2.35 -7.57
C PRO A 76 -22.77 1.95 -6.30
N LEU A 77 -21.75 2.73 -5.97
CA LEU A 77 -21.00 2.59 -4.73
C LEU A 77 -21.84 3.13 -3.56
N THR A 78 -21.75 2.48 -2.40
CA THR A 78 -22.42 2.86 -1.15
C THR A 78 -21.44 2.79 0.02
N ALA A 79 -21.73 3.51 1.11
CA ALA A 79 -20.92 3.44 2.32
C ALA A 79 -20.81 1.99 2.85
N GLU A 80 -21.89 1.20 2.76
CA GLU A 80 -21.90 -0.22 3.12
C GLU A 80 -20.86 -1.04 2.35
N LYS A 81 -20.76 -0.86 1.02
CA LYS A 81 -19.74 -1.53 0.19
C LYS A 81 -18.31 -1.08 0.54
N ILE A 82 -18.13 0.19 0.89
CA ILE A 82 -16.84 0.66 1.39
C ILE A 82 -16.53 0.01 2.75
N GLY A 83 -17.50 -0.10 3.66
CA GLY A 83 -17.32 -0.83 4.93
C GLY A 83 -17.03 -2.32 4.75
N GLN A 84 -17.63 -2.95 3.74
CA GLN A 84 -17.29 -4.31 3.31
C GLN A 84 -15.83 -4.43 2.84
N THR A 85 -15.35 -3.42 2.10
CA THR A 85 -13.93 -3.32 1.69
C THR A 85 -13.00 -3.18 2.90
N TRP A 86 -13.40 -2.45 3.95
CA TRP A 86 -12.63 -2.37 5.21
C TRP A 86 -12.45 -3.75 5.84
N LEU A 87 -13.54 -4.51 6.02
CA LEU A 87 -13.48 -5.85 6.59
C LEU A 87 -12.60 -6.79 5.74
N ASN A 88 -12.63 -6.61 4.42
CA ASN A 88 -11.91 -7.49 3.50
C ASN A 88 -10.39 -7.28 3.52
N TYR A 89 -9.88 -6.04 3.64
CA TYR A 89 -8.45 -5.75 3.53
C TYR A 89 -7.71 -5.56 4.85
N THR A 90 -8.44 -5.27 5.93
CA THR A 90 -7.82 -5.02 7.23
C THR A 90 -7.47 -6.33 7.94
N ARG A 91 -6.37 -6.32 8.67
CA ARG A 91 -5.95 -7.43 9.53
C ARG A 91 -6.47 -7.14 10.94
N GLU A 92 -7.42 -7.95 11.38
CA GLU A 92 -8.10 -7.77 12.67
C GLU A 92 -7.08 -7.65 13.80
N GLU A 93 -7.11 -6.52 14.51
CA GLU A 93 -6.23 -6.18 15.64
C GLU A 93 -4.73 -6.14 15.34
N ILE A 94 -4.31 -6.14 14.07
CA ILE A 94 -2.89 -6.16 13.68
C ILE A 94 -2.61 -5.19 12.53
N GLY A 95 -1.90 -4.09 12.81
CA GLY A 95 -1.43 -3.19 11.75
C GLY A 95 -2.56 -2.46 11.01
N PHE A 96 -2.36 -2.09 9.75
CA PHE A 96 -3.29 -1.28 8.93
C PHE A 96 -3.61 0.13 9.46
N TYR A 97 -4.29 0.23 10.61
CA TYR A 97 -4.62 1.45 11.33
C TYR A 97 -4.49 1.27 12.85
N TRP A 98 -4.67 2.35 13.60
CA TRP A 98 -4.49 2.32 15.05
C TRP A 98 -5.58 1.52 15.76
N TRP A 99 -5.22 0.34 16.27
CA TRP A 99 -6.10 -0.51 17.10
C TRP A 99 -6.17 -0.01 18.56
N GLY A 100 -6.57 1.26 18.75
CA GLY A 100 -6.54 1.95 20.05
C GLY A 100 -7.54 1.48 21.11
N GLY A 101 -8.56 0.71 20.70
CA GLY A 101 -9.55 0.08 21.57
C GLY A 101 -10.98 0.51 21.26
N GLU A 102 -11.95 -0.37 21.53
CA GLU A 102 -13.38 -0.08 21.39
C GLU A 102 -13.78 1.09 22.30
N GLY A 103 -14.45 2.09 21.73
CA GLY A 103 -14.86 3.30 22.45
C GLY A 103 -13.75 4.35 22.64
N ILE A 104 -12.55 4.12 22.07
CA ILE A 104 -11.41 5.06 22.13
C ILE A 104 -10.92 5.41 20.72
N SER A 105 -10.59 4.40 19.92
CA SER A 105 -10.25 4.57 18.50
C SER A 105 -11.51 4.47 17.66
N THR A 106 -11.70 5.44 16.78
CA THR A 106 -12.86 5.53 15.90
C THR A 106 -12.87 4.41 14.87
N GLU A 107 -11.72 4.13 14.26
CA GLU A 107 -11.53 3.08 13.26
C GLU A 107 -11.72 1.69 13.87
N HIS A 108 -11.11 1.43 15.03
CA HIS A 108 -11.27 0.16 15.74
C HIS A 108 -12.75 -0.04 16.11
N THR A 109 -13.41 0.98 16.67
CA THR A 109 -14.83 0.89 17.04
C THR A 109 -15.72 0.64 15.82
N ALA A 110 -15.50 1.36 14.73
CA ALA A 110 -16.24 1.17 13.48
C ALA A 110 -16.03 -0.23 12.88
N TYR A 111 -14.80 -0.74 12.91
CA TYR A 111 -14.49 -2.11 12.47
C TYR A 111 -15.28 -3.16 13.27
N LEU A 112 -15.30 -3.04 14.60
CA LEU A 112 -16.06 -3.95 15.46
C LEU A 112 -17.57 -3.83 15.23
N ASN A 113 -18.08 -2.61 14.99
CA ASN A 113 -19.48 -2.39 14.62
C ASN A 113 -19.83 -3.12 13.32
N LEU A 114 -18.98 -3.02 12.30
CA LEU A 114 -19.16 -3.75 11.03
C LEU A 114 -19.15 -5.27 11.26
N LYS A 115 -18.21 -5.80 12.05
CA LYS A 115 -18.15 -7.23 12.43
C LYS A 115 -19.39 -7.68 13.21
N LYS A 116 -20.01 -6.80 13.99
CA LYS A 116 -21.26 -7.04 14.74
C LYS A 116 -22.52 -6.89 13.87
N GLY A 117 -22.37 -6.64 12.57
CA GLY A 117 -23.47 -6.52 11.61
C GLY A 117 -24.16 -5.14 11.60
N ILE A 118 -23.50 -4.09 12.12
CA ILE A 118 -23.96 -2.70 11.97
C ILE A 118 -23.36 -2.15 10.66
N PRO A 119 -24.13 -1.98 9.58
CA PRO A 119 -23.59 -1.55 8.30
C PRO A 119 -23.19 -0.06 8.32
N ALA A 120 -22.26 0.32 7.47
CA ALA A 120 -21.98 1.73 7.18
C ALA A 120 -23.17 2.38 6.45
N PRO A 121 -23.49 3.66 6.71
CA PRO A 121 -22.73 4.61 7.54
C PRO A 121 -23.01 4.53 9.04
N ARG A 122 -23.96 3.68 9.46
CA ARG A 122 -24.37 3.59 10.87
C ARG A 122 -23.23 3.12 11.78
N SER A 123 -22.30 2.31 11.26
CA SER A 123 -21.07 1.88 11.96
C SER A 123 -20.20 3.04 12.46
N GLY A 124 -20.17 4.17 11.73
CA GLY A 124 -19.38 5.36 12.05
C GLY A 124 -20.18 6.50 12.68
N SER A 125 -21.52 6.42 12.67
CA SER A 125 -22.42 7.52 13.02
C SER A 125 -22.30 8.02 14.47
N GLU A 126 -22.58 9.31 14.67
CA GLU A 126 -22.71 9.90 16.02
C GLU A 126 -23.79 9.20 16.85
N LEU A 127 -24.85 8.70 16.18
CA LEU A 127 -25.95 7.99 16.81
C LEU A 127 -25.51 6.71 17.55
N VAL A 128 -24.53 6.00 17.00
CA VAL A 128 -24.02 4.74 17.57
C VAL A 128 -22.81 4.99 18.47
N ASN A 129 -21.89 5.85 18.05
CA ASN A 129 -20.58 6.01 18.70
C ASN A 129 -20.52 7.25 19.62
N GLY A 130 -21.52 8.12 19.58
CA GLY A 130 -21.45 9.45 20.19
C GLY A 130 -20.57 10.41 19.39
N LYS A 131 -20.81 11.71 19.60
CA LYS A 131 -20.13 12.78 18.85
C LYS A 131 -18.61 12.78 19.02
N THR A 132 -18.13 12.52 20.24
CA THR A 132 -16.69 12.49 20.54
C THR A 132 -15.93 11.54 19.60
N LEU A 133 -16.38 10.30 19.44
CA LEU A 133 -15.69 9.32 18.59
C LEU A 133 -15.87 9.63 17.11
N ALA A 134 -17.07 10.05 16.70
CA ALA A 134 -17.35 10.26 15.29
C ALA A 134 -16.60 11.45 14.65
N GLU A 135 -16.13 12.42 15.46
CA GLU A 135 -15.44 13.64 15.00
C GLU A 135 -13.91 13.62 15.21
N GLN A 136 -13.31 12.43 15.27
CA GLN A 136 -11.84 12.29 15.24
C GLN A 136 -11.28 12.53 13.83
N ILE A 137 -9.97 12.73 13.75
CA ILE A 137 -9.22 13.13 12.55
C ILE A 137 -9.33 12.15 11.38
N GLY A 138 -9.61 10.86 11.64
CA GLY A 138 -9.62 9.80 10.63
C GLY A 138 -10.57 10.03 9.46
N GLY A 139 -11.62 10.84 9.66
CA GLY A 139 -12.52 11.29 8.59
C GLY A 139 -11.80 12.09 7.49
N GLN A 140 -10.63 12.65 7.78
CA GLN A 140 -9.78 13.38 6.84
C GLN A 140 -8.61 12.56 6.30
N ILE A 141 -8.07 11.62 7.08
CA ILE A 141 -6.77 11.00 6.74
C ILE A 141 -6.87 9.98 5.61
N PHE A 142 -8.04 9.32 5.45
CA PHE A 142 -8.24 8.24 4.48
C PHE A 142 -8.78 8.68 3.11
N ILE A 143 -8.96 9.99 2.89
CA ILE A 143 -9.82 10.48 1.80
C ILE A 143 -9.05 10.90 0.54
N ASP A 144 -7.72 11.02 0.61
CA ASP A 144 -6.88 11.62 -0.45
C ASP A 144 -7.18 11.04 -1.85
N THR A 145 -7.24 9.72 -1.97
CA THR A 145 -7.49 9.01 -3.23
C THR A 145 -8.87 9.28 -3.81
N TRP A 146 -9.88 9.58 -2.99
CA TRP A 146 -11.20 9.98 -3.44
C TRP A 146 -11.18 11.36 -4.09
N GLY A 147 -10.28 12.26 -3.69
CA GLY A 147 -10.02 13.50 -4.42
C GLY A 147 -9.27 13.26 -5.74
N LEU A 148 -8.33 12.30 -5.76
CA LEU A 148 -7.50 11.98 -6.93
C LEU A 148 -8.30 11.37 -8.08
N VAL A 149 -9.37 10.61 -7.82
CA VAL A 149 -10.21 9.98 -8.86
C VAL A 149 -11.23 10.93 -9.51
N PHE A 150 -11.41 12.15 -9.00
CA PHE A 150 -12.34 13.14 -9.54
C PHE A 150 -11.64 14.45 -9.91
N PRO A 151 -10.71 14.45 -10.89
CA PRO A 151 -9.98 15.66 -11.28
C PRO A 151 -10.96 16.73 -11.81
N GLU A 152 -10.81 17.97 -11.33
CA GLU A 152 -11.64 19.13 -11.71
C GLU A 152 -13.15 19.02 -11.41
N ASP A 153 -13.59 17.97 -10.70
CA ASP A 153 -14.96 17.79 -10.19
C ASP A 153 -15.00 17.75 -8.64
N PRO A 154 -14.86 18.91 -7.98
CA PRO A 154 -14.81 18.96 -6.52
C PRO A 154 -16.13 18.59 -5.84
N SER A 155 -17.24 18.60 -6.58
CA SER A 155 -18.57 18.21 -6.06
C SER A 155 -18.65 16.70 -5.90
N ARG A 156 -18.29 15.92 -6.93
CA ARG A 156 -18.21 14.46 -6.83
C ARG A 156 -17.15 14.03 -5.83
N ALA A 157 -15.99 14.70 -5.82
CA ALA A 157 -14.94 14.46 -4.83
C ALA A 157 -15.45 14.59 -3.39
N ALA A 158 -16.14 15.69 -3.07
CA ALA A 158 -16.75 15.90 -1.76
C ALA A 158 -17.78 14.81 -1.41
N ALA A 159 -18.64 14.46 -2.36
CA ALA A 159 -19.70 13.47 -2.14
C ALA A 159 -19.14 12.07 -1.84
N TYR A 160 -18.19 11.60 -2.65
CA TYR A 160 -17.57 10.28 -2.47
C TYR A 160 -16.67 10.23 -1.24
N ALA A 161 -15.91 11.29 -0.95
CA ALA A 161 -15.09 11.36 0.26
C ALA A 161 -15.94 11.33 1.53
N ALA A 162 -17.06 12.07 1.56
CA ALA A 162 -18.00 12.00 2.68
C ALA A 162 -18.63 10.61 2.82
N MET A 163 -18.96 9.95 1.71
CA MET A 163 -19.45 8.57 1.72
C MET A 163 -18.42 7.61 2.30
N ALA A 164 -17.15 7.72 1.90
CA ALA A 164 -16.07 6.89 2.40
C ALA A 164 -15.78 7.14 3.89
N ALA A 165 -15.71 8.41 4.31
CA ALA A 165 -15.50 8.78 5.71
C ALA A 165 -16.64 8.30 6.61
N SER A 166 -17.87 8.24 6.09
CA SER A 166 -19.05 7.80 6.85
C SER A 166 -19.02 6.35 7.34
N VAL A 167 -18.05 5.54 6.87
CA VAL A 167 -17.83 4.18 7.38
C VAL A 167 -17.44 4.20 8.85
N SER A 168 -16.65 5.19 9.27
CA SER A 168 -16.12 5.29 10.64
C SER A 168 -16.42 6.62 11.34
N HIS A 169 -16.74 7.68 10.59
CA HIS A 169 -16.89 9.04 11.11
C HIS A 169 -18.25 9.66 10.76
N ASP A 170 -18.57 10.77 11.41
CA ASP A 170 -19.78 11.56 11.15
C ASP A 170 -19.51 13.04 11.48
N GLY A 171 -20.50 13.92 11.30
CA GLY A 171 -20.39 15.33 11.67
C GLY A 171 -19.20 16.04 11.01
N ASN A 172 -18.36 16.68 11.83
CA ASN A 172 -17.15 17.36 11.34
C ASN A 172 -16.15 16.41 10.67
N GLY A 173 -16.16 15.10 10.99
CA GLY A 173 -15.37 14.08 10.30
C GLY A 173 -15.68 14.04 8.80
N LEU A 174 -16.96 14.14 8.43
CA LEU A 174 -17.39 14.20 7.03
C LEU A 174 -17.07 15.55 6.38
N HIS A 175 -17.05 16.63 7.16
CA HIS A 175 -16.72 17.95 6.64
C HIS A 175 -15.24 18.05 6.26
N GLY A 176 -14.34 17.46 7.07
CA GLY A 176 -12.93 17.32 6.70
C GLY A 176 -12.73 16.49 5.45
N ALA A 177 -13.46 15.38 5.31
CA ALA A 177 -13.46 14.56 4.09
C ALA A 177 -13.80 15.39 2.85
N ARG A 178 -14.88 16.18 2.91
CA ARG A 178 -15.31 17.05 1.82
C ARG A 178 -14.25 18.09 1.50
N PHE A 179 -13.77 18.78 2.52
CA PHE A 179 -12.82 19.87 2.39
C PHE A 179 -11.54 19.41 1.66
N VAL A 180 -10.88 18.37 2.16
CA VAL A 180 -9.60 17.92 1.60
C VAL A 180 -9.79 17.33 0.19
N ALA A 181 -10.82 16.52 -0.04
CA ALA A 181 -11.06 15.91 -1.36
C ALA A 181 -11.38 16.96 -2.42
N SER A 182 -12.15 17.99 -2.08
CA SER A 182 -12.41 19.12 -2.99
C SER A 182 -11.14 19.92 -3.29
N LEU A 183 -10.26 20.16 -2.31
CA LEU A 183 -8.98 20.84 -2.55
C LEU A 183 -8.08 20.03 -3.51
N ILE A 184 -7.98 18.71 -3.30
CA ILE A 184 -7.23 17.79 -4.17
C ILE A 184 -7.82 17.80 -5.58
N SER A 185 -9.13 17.67 -5.72
CA SER A 185 -9.82 17.70 -7.01
C SER A 185 -9.59 19.03 -7.77
N MET A 186 -9.68 20.16 -7.07
CA MET A 186 -9.36 21.47 -7.65
C MET A 186 -7.88 21.63 -8.01
N ALA A 187 -6.99 20.85 -7.38
CA ALA A 187 -5.56 20.85 -7.67
C ALA A 187 -5.18 20.41 -9.08
N PHE A 188 -6.07 19.68 -9.73
CA PHE A 188 -5.93 19.31 -11.13
C PHE A 188 -6.08 20.48 -12.10
N SER A 189 -6.83 21.54 -11.76
CA SER A 189 -7.09 22.65 -12.69
C SER A 189 -5.82 23.23 -13.32
N ALA A 190 -5.88 23.50 -14.62
CA ALA A 190 -4.85 24.21 -15.39
C ALA A 190 -4.90 25.74 -15.24
N ASP A 191 -5.87 26.27 -14.47
CA ASP A 191 -6.01 27.70 -14.20
C ASP A 191 -4.81 28.25 -13.42
N THR A 192 -4.07 29.17 -14.05
CA THR A 192 -2.86 29.78 -13.50
C THR A 192 -3.14 30.87 -12.47
N ASP A 193 -4.35 31.43 -12.45
CA ASP A 193 -4.74 32.49 -11.51
C ASP A 193 -5.30 31.90 -10.19
N ARG A 194 -5.36 30.57 -10.10
CA ARG A 194 -5.82 29.87 -8.91
C ARG A 194 -4.84 30.05 -7.75
N THR A 195 -5.34 30.60 -6.66
CA THR A 195 -4.62 30.75 -5.39
C THR A 195 -5.08 29.71 -4.35
N ILE A 196 -4.22 29.43 -3.36
CA ILE A 196 -4.60 28.59 -2.22
C ILE A 196 -5.83 29.15 -1.50
N ALA A 197 -5.85 30.46 -1.27
CA ALA A 197 -6.99 31.14 -0.65
C ALA A 197 -8.29 30.94 -1.45
N GLY A 198 -8.25 31.11 -2.78
CA GLY A 198 -9.43 30.92 -3.63
C GLY A 198 -9.96 29.49 -3.63
N MET A 199 -9.07 28.49 -3.55
CA MET A 199 -9.51 27.11 -3.39
C MET A 199 -10.17 26.84 -2.05
N ILE A 200 -9.61 27.36 -0.96
CA ILE A 200 -10.16 27.18 0.38
C ILE A 200 -11.57 27.79 0.45
N GLU A 201 -11.75 29.01 -0.07
CA GLU A 201 -13.08 29.64 -0.15
C GLU A 201 -14.08 28.79 -0.94
N LYS A 202 -13.66 28.25 -2.09
CA LYS A 202 -14.51 27.36 -2.88
C LYS A 202 -14.79 26.03 -2.17
N ALA A 203 -13.80 25.45 -1.50
CA ALA A 203 -13.97 24.20 -0.75
C ALA A 203 -14.98 24.36 0.41
N LEU A 204 -14.96 25.50 1.10
CA LEU A 204 -15.92 25.83 2.16
C LEU A 204 -17.38 25.83 1.69
N THR A 205 -17.66 26.03 0.40
CA THR A 205 -19.03 25.97 -0.14
C THR A 205 -19.64 24.56 -0.15
N PHE A 206 -18.81 23.52 0.02
CA PHE A 206 -19.27 22.12 0.15
C PHE A 206 -19.54 21.71 1.61
N LEU A 207 -19.32 22.61 2.57
CA LEU A 207 -19.50 22.38 4.00
C LEU A 207 -20.69 23.20 4.53
N PRO A 208 -21.35 22.77 5.62
CA PRO A 208 -22.31 23.62 6.31
C PRO A 208 -21.65 24.90 6.84
N GLU A 209 -22.29 26.04 6.61
CA GLU A 209 -21.74 27.36 6.94
C GLU A 209 -21.52 27.57 8.44
N ASP A 210 -22.38 26.97 9.25
CA ASP A 210 -22.42 27.04 10.71
C ASP A 210 -21.66 25.90 11.41
N SER A 211 -20.99 25.02 10.66
CA SER A 211 -20.19 23.95 11.23
C SER A 211 -18.92 24.45 11.91
N GLU A 212 -18.47 23.70 12.92
CA GLU A 212 -17.24 24.00 13.66
C GLU A 212 -16.00 23.91 12.75
N TYR A 213 -16.00 22.99 11.79
CA TYR A 213 -14.95 22.90 10.77
C TYR A 213 -14.88 24.18 9.93
N THR A 214 -16.02 24.67 9.43
CA THR A 214 -16.05 25.96 8.71
C THR A 214 -15.58 27.12 9.59
N ARG A 215 -15.94 27.11 10.88
CA ARG A 215 -15.55 28.15 11.85
C ARG A 215 -14.03 28.22 12.03
N VAL A 216 -13.35 27.09 12.23
CA VAL A 216 -11.88 27.09 12.43
C VAL A 216 -11.13 27.51 11.17
N VAL A 217 -11.54 27.04 9.99
CA VAL A 217 -10.89 27.42 8.71
C VAL A 217 -11.06 28.92 8.45
N LYS A 218 -12.27 29.47 8.61
CA LYS A 218 -12.53 30.92 8.49
C LYS A 218 -11.72 31.74 9.52
N ALA A 219 -11.60 31.24 10.76
CA ALA A 219 -10.84 31.92 11.80
C ALA A 219 -9.34 31.99 11.46
N VAL A 220 -8.74 30.90 10.95
CA VAL A 220 -7.35 30.89 10.49
C VAL A 220 -7.15 31.83 9.30
N ARG A 221 -8.06 31.80 8.33
CA ARG A 221 -8.05 32.72 7.18
C ARG A 221 -8.07 34.18 7.62
N ASP A 222 -9.01 34.53 8.49
CA ASP A 222 -9.18 35.90 8.95
C ASP A 222 -7.95 36.36 9.74
N PHE A 223 -7.40 35.48 10.60
CA PHE A 223 -6.14 35.75 11.29
C PHE A 223 -4.99 36.01 10.31
N HIS A 224 -4.81 35.16 9.30
CA HIS A 224 -3.77 35.30 8.27
C HIS A 224 -3.94 36.61 7.46
N ARG A 225 -5.19 36.94 7.07
CA ARG A 225 -5.50 38.19 6.35
C ARG A 225 -5.13 39.42 7.17
N ASP A 226 -5.43 39.41 8.47
CA ASP A 226 -5.22 40.55 9.35
C ASP A 226 -3.75 40.66 9.82
N HIS A 227 -2.95 39.58 9.68
CA HIS A 227 -1.54 39.49 10.08
C HIS A 227 -0.65 38.96 8.93
N GLN A 228 -0.48 39.76 7.88
CA GLN A 228 0.11 39.38 6.58
C GLN A 228 1.62 39.09 6.56
N ARG A 229 2.25 38.74 7.69
CA ARG A 229 3.68 38.42 7.72
C ARG A 229 3.89 36.91 7.60
N PRO A 230 4.50 36.40 6.50
CA PRO A 230 4.67 34.96 6.28
C PRO A 230 5.41 34.22 7.41
N GLU A 231 6.33 34.91 8.10
CA GLU A 231 7.08 34.38 9.24
C GLU A 231 6.26 34.23 10.54
N GLN A 232 5.03 34.75 10.59
CA GLN A 232 4.15 34.78 11.76
C GLN A 232 3.17 33.61 11.87
N TRP A 233 3.39 32.51 11.14
CA TRP A 233 2.56 31.30 11.30
C TRP A 233 2.51 30.77 12.75
N ARG A 234 3.53 31.09 13.56
CA ARG A 234 3.58 30.79 15.01
C ARG A 234 2.57 31.59 15.84
N ASP A 235 2.25 32.81 15.41
CA ASP A 235 1.22 33.63 16.05
C ASP A 235 -0.16 33.03 15.74
N ALA A 236 -0.36 32.55 14.50
CA ALA A 236 -1.56 31.80 14.12
C ALA A 236 -1.68 30.46 14.87
N LEU A 237 -0.56 29.76 15.11
CA LEU A 237 -0.55 28.55 15.94
C LEU A 237 -0.93 28.86 17.39
N THR A 238 -0.39 29.94 17.94
CA THR A 238 -0.73 30.40 19.30
C THR A 238 -2.22 30.74 19.41
N PHE A 239 -2.77 31.39 18.37
CA PHE A 239 -4.19 31.63 18.23
C PHE A 239 -4.99 30.31 18.19
N LEU A 240 -4.59 29.34 17.36
CA LEU A 240 -5.23 28.03 17.29
C LEU A 240 -5.22 27.31 18.64
N HIS A 241 -4.09 27.29 19.35
CA HIS A 241 -4.01 26.71 20.69
C HIS A 241 -4.99 27.38 21.67
N SER A 242 -5.16 28.70 21.56
CA SER A 242 -6.00 29.47 22.49
C SER A 242 -7.50 29.21 22.30
N TYR A 243 -7.95 29.08 21.05
CA TYR A 243 -9.38 29.04 20.70
C TYR A 243 -9.87 27.71 20.15
N PHE A 244 -8.97 26.88 19.64
CA PHE A 244 -9.27 25.62 18.95
C PHE A 244 -8.30 24.49 19.35
N GLY A 245 -7.62 24.57 20.49
CA GLY A 245 -6.67 23.56 20.93
C GLY A 245 -7.32 22.20 21.26
N TYR A 246 -6.49 21.15 21.36
CA TYR A 246 -6.95 19.81 21.79
C TYR A 246 -7.69 19.84 23.13
N ASP A 247 -7.37 20.78 24.03
CA ASP A 247 -8.06 20.95 25.32
C ASP A 247 -9.51 21.47 25.19
N LYS A 248 -9.92 21.91 23.99
CA LYS A 248 -11.27 22.42 23.71
C LYS A 248 -12.21 21.35 23.14
N TYR A 249 -11.68 20.21 22.70
CA TYR A 249 -12.45 19.15 22.05
C TYR A 249 -12.19 17.79 22.69
N PRO A 250 -13.20 16.92 22.80
CA PRO A 250 -13.03 15.61 23.40
C PRO A 250 -12.37 14.61 22.44
N GLY A 251 -11.84 13.52 22.98
CA GLY A 251 -11.20 12.45 22.19
C GLY A 251 -9.68 12.55 22.17
N VAL A 252 -9.04 11.69 21.38
CA VAL A 252 -7.58 11.53 21.35
C VAL A 252 -6.95 12.44 20.31
N CYS A 253 -7.55 12.48 19.12
CA CYS A 253 -7.07 13.26 17.98
C CYS A 253 -8.28 13.87 17.26
N HIS A 254 -8.80 14.97 17.82
CA HIS A 254 -10.01 15.60 17.28
C HIS A 254 -9.72 16.30 15.94
N ILE A 255 -10.71 16.32 15.04
CA ILE A 255 -10.49 16.84 13.68
C ILE A 255 -10.31 18.36 13.61
N ILE A 256 -10.97 19.12 14.50
CA ILE A 256 -11.03 20.58 14.44
C ILE A 256 -9.66 21.26 14.60
N PRO A 257 -8.85 21.00 15.65
CA PRO A 257 -7.53 21.60 15.77
C PRO A 257 -6.62 21.28 14.57
N ASN A 258 -6.67 20.04 14.08
CA ASN A 258 -5.89 19.57 12.93
C ASN A 258 -6.31 20.25 11.62
N SER A 259 -7.62 20.43 11.38
CA SER A 259 -8.09 21.22 10.24
C SER A 259 -7.63 22.68 10.28
N GLY A 260 -7.47 23.23 11.48
CA GLY A 260 -6.82 24.52 11.71
C GLY A 260 -5.35 24.50 11.30
N VAL A 261 -4.59 23.48 11.70
CA VAL A 261 -3.17 23.30 11.31
C VAL A 261 -3.02 23.13 9.80
N LEU A 262 -3.82 22.27 9.16
CA LEU A 262 -3.80 22.09 7.71
C LEU A 262 -4.07 23.42 6.99
N SER A 263 -5.11 24.15 7.41
CA SER A 263 -5.44 25.45 6.82
C SER A 263 -4.33 26.48 7.03
N LEU A 264 -3.76 26.53 8.23
CA LEU A 264 -2.64 27.41 8.57
C LEU A 264 -1.44 27.10 7.68
N ALA A 265 -1.05 25.83 7.57
CA ALA A 265 0.05 25.41 6.73
C ALA A 265 -0.17 25.80 5.26
N LEU A 266 -1.38 25.59 4.74
CA LEU A 266 -1.74 25.97 3.37
C LEU A 266 -1.65 27.49 3.14
N TYR A 267 -2.19 28.31 4.04
CA TYR A 267 -2.13 29.77 3.91
C TYR A 267 -0.69 30.31 4.00
N TYR A 268 0.07 29.91 5.01
CA TYR A 268 1.42 30.42 5.24
C TYR A 268 2.48 29.78 4.34
N GLY A 269 2.20 28.59 3.79
CA GLY A 269 3.03 27.94 2.78
C GLY A 269 2.79 28.47 1.37
N ASP A 270 1.61 29.07 1.11
CA ASP A 270 1.22 29.74 -0.14
C ASP A 270 1.62 28.97 -1.42
N GLY A 271 1.34 27.67 -1.42
CA GLY A 271 1.63 26.77 -2.55
C GLY A 271 3.08 26.31 -2.66
N ASN A 272 4.00 26.72 -1.77
CA ASN A 272 5.33 26.14 -1.66
C ASN A 272 5.22 24.75 -0.99
N PHE A 273 5.53 23.70 -1.74
CA PHE A 273 5.42 22.31 -1.28
C PHE A 273 6.18 22.06 0.03
N ALA A 274 7.49 22.29 0.03
CA ALA A 274 8.34 22.01 1.18
C ALA A 274 7.91 22.85 2.39
N ARG A 275 7.72 24.15 2.19
CA ARG A 275 7.40 25.03 3.32
C ARG A 275 6.07 24.67 3.97
N THR A 276 5.08 24.25 3.19
CA THR A 276 3.76 23.85 3.71
C THR A 276 3.87 22.60 4.58
N ILE A 277 4.52 21.54 4.10
CA ILE A 277 4.65 20.29 4.89
C ILE A 277 5.54 20.47 6.12
N GLU A 278 6.54 21.36 6.04
CA GLU A 278 7.41 21.73 7.16
C GLU A 278 6.62 22.48 8.24
N ILE A 279 5.78 23.46 7.85
CA ILE A 279 4.91 24.17 8.79
C ILE A 279 3.91 23.21 9.43
N ALA A 280 3.23 22.37 8.64
CA ALA A 280 2.29 21.38 9.15
C ALA A 280 2.95 20.45 10.19
N THR A 281 4.16 19.95 9.87
CA THR A 281 4.93 19.11 10.78
C THR A 281 5.35 19.86 12.05
N MET A 282 5.82 21.10 11.93
CA MET A 282 6.29 21.85 13.09
C MET A 282 5.16 22.28 14.01
N CYS A 283 3.93 22.45 13.52
CA CYS A 283 2.78 22.82 14.35
C CYS A 283 2.49 21.81 15.48
N GLY A 284 2.97 20.57 15.36
CA GLY A 284 2.66 19.50 16.31
C GLY A 284 1.23 19.00 16.11
N TRP A 285 0.66 18.41 17.17
CA TRP A 285 -0.58 17.63 17.07
C TRP A 285 -0.38 16.49 16.07
N ASP A 286 -1.33 16.19 15.20
CA ASP A 286 -1.25 15.05 14.28
C ASP A 286 -0.41 15.38 13.04
N THR A 287 0.90 15.22 13.17
CA THR A 287 1.88 15.84 12.26
C THR A 287 1.96 15.15 10.91
N ASP A 288 1.92 13.82 10.90
CA ASP A 288 1.90 12.97 9.71
C ASP A 288 0.66 13.21 8.86
N CYS A 289 -0.52 13.29 9.47
CA CYS A 289 -1.77 13.43 8.74
C CYS A 289 -1.89 14.81 8.09
N ASN A 290 -1.57 15.87 8.84
CA ASN A 290 -1.66 17.25 8.36
C ASN A 290 -0.62 17.49 7.25
N ALA A 291 0.62 17.05 7.46
CA ALA A 291 1.66 17.14 6.44
C ALA A 291 1.34 16.25 5.22
N GLY A 292 0.75 15.08 5.45
CA GLY A 292 0.31 14.15 4.43
C GLY A 292 -0.75 14.75 3.51
N ASN A 293 -1.87 15.24 4.05
CA ASN A 293 -2.92 15.86 3.24
C ASN A 293 -2.43 17.12 2.51
N ALA A 294 -1.64 17.98 3.19
CA ALA A 294 -1.00 19.13 2.54
C ALA A 294 -0.08 18.69 1.39
N GLY A 295 0.69 17.62 1.62
CA GLY A 295 1.55 16.98 0.63
C GLY A 295 0.76 16.51 -0.59
N THR A 296 -0.39 15.85 -0.42
CA THR A 296 -1.24 15.44 -1.55
C THR A 296 -1.74 16.65 -2.34
N ILE A 297 -2.32 17.65 -1.68
CA ILE A 297 -2.91 18.84 -2.33
C ILE A 297 -1.83 19.55 -3.17
N LEU A 298 -0.64 19.77 -2.59
CA LEU A 298 0.43 20.47 -3.28
C LEU A 298 1.17 19.61 -4.29
N GLY A 299 1.25 18.30 -4.07
CA GLY A 299 1.79 17.33 -5.00
C GLY A 299 0.98 17.28 -6.30
N VAL A 300 -0.34 17.30 -6.22
CA VAL A 300 -1.22 17.43 -7.39
C VAL A 300 -1.08 18.81 -8.04
N LEU A 301 -1.05 19.87 -7.24
CA LEU A 301 -0.97 21.26 -7.73
C LEU A 301 0.32 21.50 -8.52
N LYS A 302 1.46 21.01 -8.02
CA LYS A 302 2.79 21.30 -8.57
C LYS A 302 3.34 20.19 -9.46
N GLY A 303 2.73 19.00 -9.42
CA GLY A 303 3.31 17.80 -10.03
C GLY A 303 4.60 17.36 -9.33
N PRO A 304 5.19 16.23 -9.76
CA PRO A 304 6.39 15.67 -9.15
C PRO A 304 7.65 16.55 -9.29
N GLU A 305 7.68 17.45 -10.27
CA GLU A 305 8.80 18.38 -10.50
C GLU A 305 8.84 19.52 -9.49
N GLY A 306 7.69 19.89 -8.91
CA GLY A 306 7.64 20.91 -7.86
C GLY A 306 8.01 20.40 -6.47
N ILE A 307 8.38 19.12 -6.33
CA ILE A 307 8.76 18.49 -5.07
C ILE A 307 10.29 18.48 -4.94
N PRO A 308 10.88 19.08 -3.89
CA PRO A 308 12.32 19.11 -3.73
C PRO A 308 12.97 17.74 -3.57
N ASP A 309 14.13 17.59 -4.20
CA ASP A 309 14.89 16.35 -4.30
C ASP A 309 15.25 15.73 -2.94
N HIS A 310 15.50 16.54 -1.91
CA HIS A 310 15.86 16.04 -0.58
C HIS A 310 14.69 15.37 0.15
N TYR A 311 13.44 15.69 -0.23
CA TYR A 311 12.25 14.96 0.22
C TYR A 311 11.93 13.76 -0.67
N ARG A 312 12.14 13.92 -1.99
CA ARG A 312 11.83 12.91 -3.00
C ARG A 312 12.78 11.70 -2.93
N LYS A 313 14.08 11.95 -2.90
CA LYS A 313 15.14 10.91 -2.96
C LYS A 313 15.01 9.85 -1.88
N PRO A 314 14.75 10.18 -0.60
CA PRO A 314 14.62 9.16 0.43
C PRO A 314 13.41 8.23 0.26
N VAL A 315 12.30 8.69 -0.34
CA VAL A 315 11.11 7.85 -0.60
C VAL A 315 11.39 6.85 -1.73
N ASN A 316 12.11 7.27 -2.78
CA ASN A 316 12.56 6.41 -3.88
C ASN A 316 11.44 5.54 -4.48
N ASP A 317 10.24 6.12 -4.64
CA ASP A 317 9.06 5.49 -5.24
C ASP A 317 8.62 4.17 -4.60
N PHE A 318 9.03 3.93 -3.35
CA PHE A 318 8.61 2.78 -2.56
C PHE A 318 7.82 3.22 -1.33
N HIS A 319 6.73 2.51 -1.07
CA HIS A 319 6.06 2.54 0.24
C HIS A 319 5.73 1.11 0.70
N ALA A 320 5.86 0.87 2.00
CA ALA A 320 5.47 -0.38 2.64
C ALA A 320 4.07 -0.22 3.22
N ALA A 321 3.12 -1.08 2.87
CA ALA A 321 1.78 -1.05 3.42
C ALA A 321 1.50 -2.20 4.40
N SER A 322 0.32 -2.21 5.01
CA SER A 322 -0.09 -3.24 5.98
C SER A 322 -1.54 -3.67 5.81
N SER A 323 -1.82 -4.43 4.74
CA SER A 323 -3.11 -5.12 4.53
C SER A 323 -3.00 -6.63 4.71
N ILE A 324 -4.15 -7.32 4.66
CA ILE A 324 -4.21 -8.78 4.59
C ILE A 324 -3.57 -9.34 3.30
N ALA A 325 -3.44 -8.53 2.25
CA ALA A 325 -2.88 -8.95 0.97
C ALA A 325 -1.39 -8.61 0.91
N GLY A 326 -0.52 -9.55 1.32
CA GLY A 326 0.92 -9.30 1.44
C GLY A 326 1.61 -8.85 0.13
N ALA A 327 1.11 -9.29 -1.03
CA ALA A 327 1.66 -8.89 -2.32
C ALA A 327 1.33 -7.41 -2.63
N LEU A 328 0.14 -6.95 -2.22
CA LEU A 328 -0.27 -5.56 -2.41
C LEU A 328 0.41 -4.60 -1.43
N ASN A 329 1.21 -5.09 -0.49
CA ASN A 329 1.86 -4.24 0.51
C ASN A 329 3.24 -3.72 0.07
N ILE A 330 3.75 -4.17 -1.09
CA ILE A 330 4.99 -3.67 -1.71
C ILE A 330 4.58 -2.67 -2.79
N ILE A 331 4.48 -1.40 -2.42
CA ILE A 331 3.93 -0.37 -3.31
C ILE A 331 5.04 0.28 -4.13
N ASP A 332 4.91 0.19 -5.46
CA ASP A 332 5.56 1.07 -6.43
C ASP A 332 4.66 2.29 -6.69
N LEU A 333 5.11 3.49 -6.30
CA LEU A 333 4.27 4.69 -6.35
C LEU A 333 3.77 5.06 -7.76
N PRO A 334 4.57 4.96 -8.84
CA PRO A 334 4.10 5.15 -10.21
C PRO A 334 2.99 4.18 -10.61
N THR A 335 3.14 2.89 -10.28
CA THR A 335 2.11 1.88 -10.55
C THR A 335 0.83 2.18 -9.78
N ALA A 336 0.92 2.49 -8.48
CA ALA A 336 -0.23 2.87 -7.68
C ALA A 336 -0.94 4.13 -8.22
N ALA A 337 -0.17 5.13 -8.69
CA ALA A 337 -0.73 6.32 -9.33
C ALA A 337 -1.47 5.99 -10.62
N LYS A 338 -0.94 5.09 -11.44
CA LYS A 338 -1.60 4.62 -12.66
C LYS A 338 -2.88 3.86 -12.35
N GLU A 339 -2.88 2.99 -11.35
CA GLU A 339 -4.08 2.29 -10.89
C GLU A 339 -5.16 3.26 -10.43
N VAL A 340 -4.82 4.26 -9.61
CA VAL A 340 -5.77 5.31 -9.18
C VAL A 340 -6.28 6.12 -10.37
N ALA A 341 -5.41 6.51 -11.31
CA ALA A 341 -5.83 7.23 -12.51
C ALA A 341 -6.76 6.39 -13.40
N ILE A 342 -6.54 5.08 -13.52
CA ILE A 342 -7.44 4.15 -14.22
C ILE A 342 -8.83 4.16 -13.57
N LEU A 343 -8.91 4.15 -12.23
CA LEU A 343 -10.18 4.26 -11.51
C LEU A 343 -10.88 5.58 -11.82
N GLY A 344 -10.17 6.70 -11.78
CA GLY A 344 -10.75 8.01 -12.11
C GLY A 344 -11.25 8.11 -13.56
N ILE A 345 -10.50 7.55 -14.52
CA ILE A 345 -10.92 7.49 -15.94
C ILE A 345 -12.21 6.67 -16.10
N LYS A 346 -12.32 5.52 -15.41
CA LYS A 346 -13.52 4.68 -15.42
C LYS A 346 -14.71 5.40 -14.78
N GLU A 347 -14.52 6.08 -13.65
CA GLU A 347 -15.56 6.87 -12.98
C GLU A 347 -16.03 8.09 -13.80
N ALA A 348 -15.18 8.59 -14.72
CA ALA A 348 -15.54 9.59 -15.72
C ALA A 348 -16.23 9.00 -16.95
N GLY A 349 -16.45 7.68 -17.01
CA GLY A 349 -17.04 6.99 -18.17
C GLY A 349 -16.16 7.02 -19.43
N SER A 350 -14.85 7.24 -19.26
CA SER A 350 -13.89 7.35 -20.35
C SER A 350 -13.11 6.06 -20.57
N GLU A 351 -12.60 5.84 -21.78
CA GLU A 351 -11.78 4.67 -22.09
C GLU A 351 -10.37 4.79 -21.51
N VAL A 352 -9.86 3.71 -20.93
CA VAL A 352 -8.49 3.60 -20.42
C VAL A 352 -7.52 3.36 -21.58
N PRO A 353 -6.36 4.06 -21.66
CA PRO A 353 -5.35 3.75 -22.66
C PRO A 353 -4.91 2.29 -22.57
N GLU A 354 -4.89 1.56 -23.68
CA GLU A 354 -4.54 0.13 -23.69
C GLU A 354 -3.14 -0.13 -23.10
N SER A 355 -2.19 0.77 -23.35
CA SER A 355 -0.83 0.72 -22.81
C SER A 355 -0.77 0.74 -21.29
N TRP A 356 -1.80 1.25 -20.61
CA TRP A 356 -1.85 1.34 -19.15
C TRP A 356 -2.32 0.04 -18.49
N ASN A 357 -2.92 -0.90 -19.24
CA ASN A 357 -3.36 -2.19 -18.70
C ASN A 357 -2.19 -3.12 -18.37
N LYS A 358 -1.02 -2.91 -18.98
CA LYS A 358 0.15 -3.74 -18.74
C LYS A 358 0.77 -3.42 -17.38
N GLY A 359 0.73 -4.39 -16.46
CA GLY A 359 1.33 -4.28 -15.13
C GLY A 359 0.50 -3.52 -14.09
N THR A 360 -0.72 -3.09 -14.43
CA THR A 360 -1.68 -2.55 -13.46
C THR A 360 -2.69 -3.62 -13.10
N PHE A 361 -3.09 -3.67 -11.82
CA PHE A 361 -3.96 -4.72 -11.28
C PHE A 361 -3.45 -6.12 -11.67
N SER A 362 -2.13 -6.32 -11.57
CA SER A 362 -1.41 -7.50 -12.01
C SER A 362 -0.31 -7.88 -11.02
N ASP A 363 0.03 -9.16 -10.98
CA ASP A 363 1.19 -9.68 -10.23
C ASP A 363 2.49 -9.63 -11.05
N ASP A 364 2.39 -9.30 -12.34
CA ASP A 364 3.57 -9.06 -13.17
C ASP A 364 4.18 -7.71 -12.82
N ILE A 365 5.50 -7.69 -12.60
CA ILE A 365 6.24 -6.45 -12.34
C ILE A 365 6.52 -5.81 -13.70
N VAL A 366 6.00 -4.61 -13.94
CA VAL A 366 6.30 -3.79 -15.11
C VAL A 366 6.54 -2.37 -14.63
N LEU A 367 7.82 -2.03 -14.46
CA LEU A 367 8.18 -0.72 -13.90
C LEU A 367 7.94 0.38 -14.93
N ASP A 368 7.23 1.42 -14.49
CA ASP A 368 6.86 2.53 -15.34
C ASP A 368 7.85 3.71 -15.21
N PHE A 369 8.59 3.99 -16.29
CA PHE A 369 9.52 5.13 -16.37
C PHE A 369 8.95 6.32 -17.16
N SER A 370 7.67 6.31 -17.52
CA SER A 370 7.02 7.36 -18.32
C SER A 370 6.76 8.66 -17.53
N VAL A 371 6.60 8.56 -16.21
CA VAL A 371 6.32 9.70 -15.32
C VAL A 371 7.62 10.43 -14.95
N SER A 372 7.62 11.78 -15.04
CA SER A 372 8.83 12.60 -14.81
C SER A 372 9.51 12.33 -13.45
N GLY A 373 10.80 12.01 -13.48
CA GLY A 373 11.67 11.83 -12.31
C GLY A 373 11.44 10.56 -11.48
N THR A 374 10.62 9.62 -11.97
CA THR A 374 10.41 8.33 -11.32
C THR A 374 11.68 7.46 -11.34
N THR A 375 11.84 6.67 -10.29
CA THR A 375 12.84 5.63 -10.11
C THR A 375 12.21 4.24 -10.06
N SER A 376 10.89 4.17 -9.89
CA SER A 376 10.10 2.94 -9.74
C SER A 376 10.73 1.94 -8.77
N GLY A 377 11.23 2.45 -7.64
CA GLY A 377 11.84 1.62 -6.60
C GLY A 377 13.23 1.05 -6.93
N ILE A 378 13.85 1.37 -8.07
CA ILE A 378 15.18 0.88 -8.42
C ILE A 378 16.23 1.41 -7.43
N ARG A 379 17.12 0.50 -7.02
CA ARG A 379 18.16 0.71 -6.02
C ARG A 379 19.52 0.32 -6.55
N THR A 380 20.54 0.74 -5.82
CA THR A 380 21.95 0.41 -6.06
C THR A 380 22.57 -0.13 -4.79
N SER A 381 23.43 -1.14 -4.88
CA SER A 381 24.18 -1.64 -3.73
C SER A 381 25.26 -0.67 -3.26
N ASN A 382 25.62 0.33 -4.07
CA ASN A 382 26.60 1.34 -3.73
C ASN A 382 26.29 2.66 -4.44
N ARG A 383 25.70 3.62 -3.71
CA ARG A 383 25.33 4.94 -4.25
C ARG A 383 26.54 5.81 -4.64
N TYR A 384 27.72 5.54 -4.11
CA TYR A 384 28.94 6.27 -4.49
C TYR A 384 29.43 5.81 -5.87
N LEU A 385 29.44 4.49 -6.12
CA LEU A 385 29.88 3.92 -7.40
C LEU A 385 28.79 3.90 -8.47
N ALA A 386 27.52 3.83 -8.07
CA ALA A 386 26.43 3.87 -9.03
C ALA A 386 25.20 4.63 -8.55
N PRO A 387 25.25 5.97 -8.47
CA PRO A 387 24.10 6.78 -8.09
C PRO A 387 23.00 6.68 -9.16
N VAL A 388 21.78 6.44 -8.69
CA VAL A 388 20.57 6.54 -9.51
C VAL A 388 20.24 8.01 -9.69
N ILE A 389 20.11 8.45 -10.94
CA ILE A 389 19.82 9.83 -11.31
C ILE A 389 18.36 9.91 -11.76
N ARG A 390 17.61 10.79 -11.12
CA ARG A 390 16.25 11.11 -11.56
C ARG A 390 16.36 11.94 -12.84
N ASN A 391 15.87 11.39 -13.94
CA ASN A 391 15.78 12.13 -15.19
C ASN A 391 14.42 12.83 -15.24
N ASN A 392 14.43 14.14 -15.51
CA ASN A 392 13.20 14.89 -15.77
C ASN A 392 12.68 14.64 -17.20
N GLY A 393 13.49 14.00 -18.06
CA GLY A 393 13.03 13.43 -19.33
C GLY A 393 12.24 12.14 -19.12
N ARG A 394 11.17 11.94 -19.90
CA ARG A 394 10.30 10.76 -19.82
C ARG A 394 10.93 9.53 -20.47
N GLY A 395 10.66 8.35 -19.89
CA GLY A 395 10.82 7.05 -20.56
C GLY A 395 12.10 6.26 -20.25
N GLU A 396 13.06 6.83 -19.51
CA GLU A 396 14.29 6.12 -19.11
C GLU A 396 14.76 6.52 -17.71
N LEU A 397 15.16 5.54 -16.91
CA LEU A 397 15.89 5.75 -15.65
C LEU A 397 17.40 5.80 -15.92
N SER A 398 18.09 6.80 -15.37
CA SER A 398 19.55 6.91 -15.46
C SER A 398 20.26 6.40 -14.20
N VAL A 399 21.38 5.71 -14.40
CA VAL A 399 22.30 5.27 -13.35
C VAL A 399 23.73 5.51 -13.83
N ILE A 400 24.50 6.31 -13.09
CA ILE A 400 25.93 6.49 -13.41
C ILE A 400 26.69 5.25 -12.96
N LEU A 401 27.73 4.85 -13.69
CA LEU A 401 28.72 3.87 -13.26
C LEU A 401 30.05 4.63 -13.06
N ASP A 402 30.29 5.16 -11.86
CA ASP A 402 31.39 6.10 -11.58
C ASP A 402 32.70 5.38 -11.23
N ARG A 403 33.61 5.32 -12.21
CA ARG A 403 35.04 4.96 -12.05
C ARG A 403 35.27 3.62 -11.33
N LEU A 404 34.46 2.60 -11.65
CA LEU A 404 34.64 1.25 -11.11
C LEU A 404 36.04 0.73 -11.45
N LYS A 405 36.74 0.20 -10.46
CA LYS A 405 38.09 -0.38 -10.57
C LYS A 405 38.03 -1.90 -10.72
N LYS A 406 39.14 -2.48 -11.17
CA LYS A 406 39.31 -3.93 -11.22
C LYS A 406 38.90 -4.62 -9.91
N GLY A 407 38.01 -5.60 -10.01
CA GLY A 407 37.50 -6.37 -8.87
C GLY A 407 36.32 -5.71 -8.14
N GLU A 408 35.99 -4.45 -8.42
CA GLU A 408 34.79 -3.82 -7.90
C GLU A 408 33.54 -4.31 -8.64
N SER A 409 32.43 -4.34 -7.91
CA SER A 409 31.13 -4.70 -8.45
C SER A 409 30.03 -3.86 -7.82
N VAL A 410 28.96 -3.64 -8.58
CA VAL A 410 27.78 -2.91 -8.11
C VAL A 410 26.52 -3.56 -8.67
N ARG A 411 25.47 -3.61 -7.86
CA ARG A 411 24.17 -4.18 -8.24
C ARG A 411 23.17 -3.05 -8.41
N ILE A 412 22.43 -3.07 -9.51
CA ILE A 412 21.28 -2.20 -9.78
C ILE A 412 20.05 -3.07 -9.82
N PHE A 413 19.07 -2.84 -8.93
CA PHE A 413 18.03 -3.83 -8.67
C PHE A 413 16.70 -3.24 -8.21
N TYR A 414 15.64 -4.00 -8.47
CA TYR A 414 14.36 -3.89 -7.80
C TYR A 414 14.32 -4.83 -6.60
N LYS A 415 13.62 -4.46 -5.53
CA LYS A 415 13.49 -5.28 -4.30
C LYS A 415 12.06 -5.84 -4.20
N PRO A 416 11.78 -7.07 -4.68
CA PRO A 416 10.44 -7.65 -4.73
C PRO A 416 9.97 -8.31 -3.43
N TYR A 417 10.77 -8.27 -2.36
CA TYR A 417 10.42 -8.82 -1.06
C TYR A 417 11.16 -8.08 0.05
N TYR A 418 10.45 -7.81 1.15
CA TYR A 418 10.98 -7.09 2.31
C TYR A 418 10.83 -7.92 3.57
N ARG A 419 11.79 -7.77 4.48
CA ARG A 419 11.88 -8.47 5.76
C ARG A 419 12.12 -7.50 6.91
N ARG A 420 12.01 -7.99 8.14
CA ARG A 420 12.25 -7.17 9.34
C ARG A 420 13.58 -6.42 9.35
N LYS A 421 14.64 -7.01 8.79
CA LYS A 421 15.99 -6.40 8.72
C LYS A 421 16.06 -5.13 7.87
N ASP A 422 15.07 -4.94 6.99
CA ASP A 422 15.01 -3.85 6.02
C ASP A 422 14.41 -2.56 6.59
N PHE A 423 13.89 -2.57 7.82
CA PHE A 423 13.23 -1.42 8.45
C PHE A 423 13.90 -1.05 9.78
N ASP A 424 13.80 0.22 10.16
CA ASP A 424 14.28 0.70 11.46
C ASP A 424 13.16 0.69 12.53
N ASP A 425 11.89 0.71 12.10
CA ASP A 425 10.69 0.53 12.92
C ASP A 425 9.74 -0.53 12.34
N GLU A 426 8.62 -0.76 13.04
CA GLU A 426 7.57 -1.72 12.66
C GLU A 426 6.19 -1.06 12.76
N ARG A 427 6.10 0.25 12.49
CA ARG A 427 4.84 0.98 12.60
C ARG A 427 3.77 0.28 11.76
N TYR A 428 2.60 0.07 12.37
CA TYR A 428 1.49 -0.69 11.82
C TYR A 428 1.83 -2.08 11.26
N SER A 429 2.87 -2.74 11.77
CA SER A 429 3.18 -4.18 11.53
C SER A 429 3.04 -4.59 10.05
N PRO A 430 3.82 -3.99 9.12
CA PRO A 430 3.74 -4.31 7.69
C PRO A 430 3.93 -5.81 7.46
N THR A 431 3.29 -6.36 6.43
CA THR A 431 3.40 -7.78 6.10
C THR A 431 3.55 -7.97 4.60
N PHE A 432 4.34 -8.95 4.16
CA PHE A 432 4.71 -9.07 2.75
C PHE A 432 4.66 -10.53 2.29
N THR A 433 4.24 -10.74 1.04
CA THR A 433 4.50 -11.95 0.29
C THR A 433 5.45 -11.61 -0.87
N PRO A 434 6.32 -12.53 -1.32
CA PRO A 434 7.22 -12.25 -2.44
C PRO A 434 6.44 -11.90 -3.72
N LEU A 435 6.99 -11.00 -4.54
CA LEU A 435 6.44 -10.71 -5.88
C LEU A 435 7.12 -11.51 -6.99
N VAL A 436 8.31 -12.04 -6.71
CA VAL A 436 9.14 -12.74 -7.70
C VAL A 436 9.38 -14.18 -7.27
N TYR A 437 9.15 -15.09 -8.22
CA TYR A 437 9.17 -16.52 -8.05
C TYR A 437 10.09 -17.19 -9.09
N PRO A 438 10.66 -18.37 -8.78
CA PRO A 438 11.39 -19.17 -9.76
C PRO A 438 10.56 -19.46 -11.02
N GLY A 439 11.23 -19.57 -12.17
CA GLY A 439 10.60 -19.84 -13.46
C GLY A 439 10.06 -18.61 -14.20
N GLN A 440 9.87 -17.47 -13.52
CA GLN A 440 9.54 -16.21 -14.17
C GLN A 440 10.68 -15.71 -15.06
N THR A 441 10.35 -14.89 -16.05
CA THR A 441 11.33 -14.25 -16.94
C THR A 441 11.52 -12.78 -16.57
N MET A 442 12.74 -12.43 -16.18
CA MET A 442 13.18 -11.04 -16.03
C MET A 442 13.67 -10.50 -17.38
N LYS A 443 13.07 -9.39 -17.83
CA LYS A 443 13.46 -8.66 -19.03
C LYS A 443 13.88 -7.25 -18.68
N ILE A 444 15.06 -6.83 -19.12
CA ILE A 444 15.57 -5.47 -18.90
C ILE A 444 16.05 -4.93 -20.23
N LYS A 445 15.48 -3.79 -20.63
CA LYS A 445 15.86 -3.07 -21.85
C LYS A 445 16.41 -1.70 -21.54
N GLY A 446 17.30 -1.23 -22.40
CA GLY A 446 17.91 0.06 -22.24
C GLY A 446 19.12 0.25 -23.13
N ARG A 447 20.02 1.12 -22.70
CA ARG A 447 21.27 1.40 -23.38
C ARG A 447 22.34 1.79 -22.36
N MET A 448 23.58 1.61 -22.74
CA MET A 448 24.73 2.02 -21.97
C MET A 448 25.58 2.97 -22.80
N GLU A 449 26.00 4.06 -22.19
CA GLU A 449 26.99 4.96 -22.72
C GLU A 449 28.32 4.76 -21.98
N LYS A 450 29.41 4.73 -22.74
CA LYS A 450 30.76 4.65 -22.19
C LYS A 450 31.47 5.98 -22.37
N TRP A 451 31.97 6.55 -21.29
CA TRP A 451 32.77 7.77 -21.31
C TRP A 451 34.27 7.47 -21.19
N SER A 452 34.66 6.48 -20.37
CA SER A 452 36.05 6.00 -20.30
C SER A 452 36.17 4.54 -19.87
N GLY A 453 37.34 3.95 -20.08
CA GLY A 453 37.66 2.56 -19.74
C GLY A 453 37.50 1.60 -20.91
N LYS A 454 37.98 0.36 -20.72
CA LYS A 454 38.00 -0.66 -21.78
C LYS A 454 36.68 -1.39 -21.91
N GLU A 455 36.29 -2.14 -20.89
CA GLU A 455 35.11 -2.99 -20.90
C GLU A 455 34.44 -3.05 -19.51
N ILE A 456 33.18 -3.48 -19.47
CA ILE A 456 32.43 -3.80 -18.25
C ILE A 456 31.63 -5.09 -18.49
N SER A 457 31.61 -5.97 -17.49
CA SER A 457 30.80 -7.19 -17.52
C SER A 457 29.48 -6.97 -16.79
N VAL A 458 28.38 -7.39 -17.40
CA VAL A 458 27.02 -7.26 -16.88
C VAL A 458 26.39 -8.65 -16.79
N TYR A 459 25.70 -8.90 -15.70
CA TYR A 459 25.02 -10.17 -15.44
C TYR A 459 23.61 -9.89 -14.93
N PRO A 460 22.55 -10.52 -15.46
CA PRO A 460 21.29 -10.58 -14.72
C PRO A 460 21.52 -11.37 -13.42
N PHE A 461 20.93 -10.94 -12.31
CA PHE A 461 21.11 -11.61 -11.02
C PHE A 461 19.84 -11.59 -10.17
N ILE A 462 19.79 -12.52 -9.22
CA ILE A 462 18.93 -12.48 -8.04
C ILE A 462 19.74 -12.68 -6.76
N LEU A 463 19.22 -12.19 -5.64
CA LEU A 463 19.75 -12.41 -4.30
C LEU A 463 18.72 -13.17 -3.45
N ASP A 464 19.15 -14.19 -2.71
CA ASP A 464 18.27 -14.88 -1.76
C ASP A 464 18.12 -14.10 -0.44
N SER A 465 16.88 -13.94 0.03
CA SER A 465 16.56 -13.12 1.21
C SER A 465 16.95 -13.72 2.56
N THR A 466 17.38 -14.99 2.59
CA THR A 466 17.81 -15.65 3.83
C THR A 466 19.31 -15.91 3.86
N SER A 467 19.83 -16.58 2.84
CA SER A 467 21.25 -16.95 2.73
C SER A 467 22.12 -15.82 2.18
N GLU A 468 21.52 -14.77 1.58
CA GLU A 468 22.22 -13.68 0.88
C GLU A 468 23.12 -14.20 -0.26
N LYS A 469 22.84 -15.42 -0.73
CA LYS A 469 23.53 -16.03 -1.87
C LYS A 469 23.08 -15.32 -3.15
N LEU A 470 24.06 -14.82 -3.90
CA LEU A 470 23.85 -14.24 -5.22
C LEU A 470 23.89 -15.35 -6.28
N LEU A 471 22.86 -15.37 -7.13
CA LEU A 471 22.79 -16.22 -8.33
C LEU A 471 22.78 -15.31 -9.55
N SER A 472 23.60 -15.60 -10.56
CA SER A 472 23.72 -14.79 -11.77
C SER A 472 23.54 -15.63 -13.03
N GLY A 473 22.96 -15.03 -14.05
CA GLY A 473 22.89 -15.60 -15.40
C GLY A 473 24.19 -15.41 -16.20
N PRO A 474 24.12 -15.54 -17.54
CA PRO A 474 25.30 -15.46 -18.40
C PRO A 474 25.93 -14.05 -18.38
N GLU A 475 27.25 -14.01 -18.58
CA GLU A 475 28.01 -12.77 -18.73
C GLU A 475 27.72 -12.09 -20.06
N ILE A 476 27.55 -10.76 -20.02
CA ILE A 476 27.46 -9.90 -21.19
C ILE A 476 28.54 -8.83 -21.06
N VAL A 477 29.49 -8.81 -21.99
CA VAL A 477 30.62 -7.88 -21.96
C VAL A 477 30.35 -6.71 -22.90
N PHE A 478 30.44 -5.49 -22.37
CA PHE A 478 30.33 -4.26 -23.15
C PHE A 478 31.71 -3.61 -23.27
N THR A 479 32.26 -3.57 -24.48
CA THR A 479 33.55 -2.92 -24.79
C THR A 479 33.39 -1.44 -25.19
N GLY A 480 32.15 -0.97 -25.33
CA GLY A 480 31.76 0.39 -25.70
C GLY A 480 30.39 0.73 -25.11
N GLY A 481 29.75 1.78 -25.65
CA GLY A 481 28.30 1.92 -25.48
C GLY A 481 27.55 0.85 -26.27
N GLY A 482 26.28 0.63 -25.96
CA GLY A 482 25.46 -0.38 -26.64
C GLY A 482 24.05 -0.50 -26.11
N THR A 483 23.23 -1.31 -26.77
CA THR A 483 21.88 -1.64 -26.33
C THR A 483 21.92 -2.73 -25.26
N ILE A 484 21.09 -2.58 -24.23
CA ILE A 484 20.79 -3.63 -23.26
C ILE A 484 19.45 -4.23 -23.67
N ASP A 485 19.45 -5.53 -23.92
CA ASP A 485 18.24 -6.34 -24.12
C ASP A 485 18.50 -7.71 -23.47
N ILE A 486 18.20 -7.79 -22.18
CA ILE A 486 18.44 -8.96 -21.35
C ILE A 486 17.11 -9.66 -21.13
N SER A 487 17.08 -10.97 -21.35
CA SER A 487 15.95 -11.84 -21.01
C SER A 487 16.50 -13.07 -20.29
N TRP A 488 16.12 -13.26 -19.03
CA TRP A 488 16.67 -14.33 -18.19
C TRP A 488 15.57 -15.00 -17.37
N ILE A 489 15.56 -16.34 -17.39
CA ILE A 489 14.67 -17.14 -16.56
C ILE A 489 15.26 -17.20 -15.15
N ILE A 490 14.47 -16.82 -14.16
CA ILE A 490 14.85 -16.78 -12.76
C ILE A 490 15.02 -18.22 -12.27
N PRO A 491 16.22 -18.61 -11.78
CA PRO A 491 16.48 -19.95 -11.29
C PRO A 491 15.79 -20.20 -9.94
N ASP A 492 15.76 -21.47 -9.53
CA ASP A 492 15.32 -21.87 -8.20
C ASP A 492 16.12 -21.15 -7.11
N ILE A 493 15.41 -20.72 -6.07
CA ILE A 493 15.97 -20.03 -4.91
C ILE A 493 15.50 -20.70 -3.62
N PRO A 494 16.33 -20.78 -2.56
CA PRO A 494 15.95 -21.49 -1.34
C PRO A 494 14.71 -20.94 -0.64
N PHE A 495 14.51 -19.62 -0.62
CA PHE A 495 13.43 -19.03 0.17
C PHE A 495 12.60 -17.99 -0.60
N ALA A 496 13.17 -16.83 -0.90
CA ALA A 496 12.50 -15.77 -1.66
C ALA A 496 13.52 -14.82 -2.24
N VAL A 497 13.22 -14.28 -3.42
CA VAL A 497 14.05 -13.29 -4.11
C VAL A 497 14.02 -11.96 -3.33
N ASP A 498 15.17 -11.55 -2.80
CA ASP A 498 15.36 -10.28 -2.10
C ASP A 498 15.60 -9.13 -3.08
N GLU A 499 16.52 -9.33 -4.01
CA GLU A 499 16.92 -8.37 -5.05
C GLU A 499 16.84 -9.06 -6.41
N ALA A 500 16.39 -8.36 -7.45
CA ALA A 500 16.43 -8.81 -8.84
C ALA A 500 16.90 -7.66 -9.75
N GLY A 501 17.89 -7.89 -10.61
CA GLY A 501 18.35 -6.85 -11.54
C GLY A 501 19.68 -7.18 -12.23
N LEU A 502 20.54 -6.16 -12.37
CA LEU A 502 21.82 -6.23 -13.07
C LEU A 502 23.01 -6.08 -12.11
N LEU A 503 23.97 -7.00 -12.21
CA LEU A 503 25.25 -6.97 -11.53
C LEU A 503 26.33 -6.53 -12.53
N PHE A 504 26.99 -5.42 -12.24
CA PHE A 504 28.12 -4.90 -13.01
C PHE A 504 29.43 -5.29 -12.31
N LYS A 505 30.40 -5.79 -13.08
CA LYS A 505 31.74 -6.15 -12.60
C LYS A 505 32.80 -5.55 -13.51
N GLN A 506 33.79 -4.89 -12.92
CA GLN A 506 34.96 -4.43 -13.66
C GLN A 506 36.09 -5.45 -13.59
N GLY A 507 36.46 -6.04 -14.74
CA GLY A 507 37.56 -6.99 -14.89
C GLY A 507 38.88 -6.37 -15.38
N SER A 508 38.84 -5.19 -15.99
CA SER A 508 40.02 -4.52 -16.56
C SER A 508 40.74 -3.59 -15.56
N GLU A 509 42.04 -3.35 -15.78
CA GLU A 509 42.85 -2.43 -14.96
C GLU A 509 42.38 -0.97 -15.09
N GLU A 510 41.80 -0.60 -16.23
CA GLU A 510 41.26 0.73 -16.47
C GLU A 510 39.95 0.94 -15.72
N LYS A 511 39.77 2.13 -15.16
CA LYS A 511 38.51 2.46 -14.49
C LYS A 511 37.39 2.61 -15.51
N TYR A 512 36.25 1.98 -15.26
CA TYR A 512 35.06 2.16 -16.10
C TYR A 512 34.28 3.39 -15.65
N LEU A 513 33.97 4.28 -16.59
CA LEU A 513 33.05 5.40 -16.38
C LEU A 513 32.03 5.40 -17.51
N GLY A 514 30.75 5.40 -17.15
CA GLY A 514 29.65 5.42 -18.10
C GLY A 514 28.31 5.68 -17.43
N GLU A 515 27.25 5.59 -18.23
CA GLU A 515 25.88 5.81 -17.80
C GLU A 515 24.98 4.70 -18.37
N LEU A 516 24.19 4.10 -17.50
CA LEU A 516 23.16 3.12 -17.81
C LEU A 516 21.82 3.85 -17.90
N PHE A 517 21.11 3.64 -19.00
CA PHE A 517 19.72 4.05 -19.18
C PHE A 517 18.85 2.79 -19.22
N ILE A 518 17.86 2.68 -18.33
CA ILE A 518 16.89 1.59 -18.29
C ILE A 518 15.56 2.14 -18.83
N SER A 519 15.11 1.62 -19.97
CA SER A 519 13.84 2.01 -20.59
C SER A 519 12.68 1.07 -20.26
N SER A 520 13.00 -0.16 -19.82
CA SER A 520 12.00 -1.14 -19.38
C SER A 520 12.63 -2.15 -18.42
N PHE A 521 11.88 -2.48 -17.38
CA PHE A 521 12.19 -3.55 -16.43
C PHE A 521 10.92 -4.33 -16.17
N GLU A 522 10.92 -5.61 -16.52
CA GLU A 522 9.76 -6.48 -16.43
C GLU A 522 10.14 -7.82 -15.78
N ILE A 523 9.31 -8.32 -14.87
CA ILE A 523 9.37 -9.71 -14.40
C ILE A 523 7.97 -10.29 -14.56
N THR A 524 7.87 -11.27 -15.46
CA THR A 524 6.58 -11.81 -15.92
C THR A 524 6.63 -13.33 -15.99
N GLY A 525 5.45 -13.95 -15.99
CA GLY A 525 5.29 -15.39 -16.20
C GLY A 525 4.81 -16.12 -14.96
N LYS A 526 4.85 -17.45 -15.05
CA LYS A 526 4.25 -18.36 -14.08
C LYS A 526 4.89 -18.28 -12.71
N LYS A 527 4.06 -18.44 -11.69
CA LYS A 527 4.45 -18.35 -10.28
C LYS A 527 4.29 -19.73 -9.67
N ASP A 528 5.43 -20.34 -9.35
CA ASP A 528 5.53 -21.65 -8.73
C ASP A 528 6.34 -21.52 -7.43
N PHE A 529 5.78 -21.96 -6.29
CA PHE A 529 6.48 -21.87 -5.01
C PHE A 529 5.95 -22.82 -3.95
N ILE A 530 6.77 -22.97 -2.89
CA ILE A 530 6.44 -23.72 -1.69
C ILE A 530 6.69 -22.83 -0.47
N VAL A 531 5.70 -22.74 0.40
CA VAL A 531 5.83 -22.24 1.77
C VAL A 531 5.92 -23.45 2.69
N ASP A 532 7.13 -23.83 3.12
CA ASP A 532 7.33 -24.84 4.17
C ASP A 532 7.45 -24.13 5.53
N PHE A 533 6.53 -24.43 6.46
CA PHE A 533 6.52 -23.81 7.80
C PHE A 533 7.74 -24.15 8.66
N LYS A 534 8.63 -25.05 8.22
CA LYS A 534 9.97 -25.23 8.81
C LYS A 534 10.91 -24.06 8.55
N GLU A 535 10.73 -23.36 7.43
CA GLU A 535 11.60 -22.27 6.99
C GLU A 535 11.10 -20.91 7.45
N GLU A 536 9.79 -20.82 7.76
CA GLU A 536 9.16 -19.58 8.17
C GLU A 536 9.61 -19.10 9.55
N ARG A 537 9.47 -17.79 9.76
CA ARG A 537 9.88 -17.07 10.96
C ARG A 537 8.80 -16.07 11.34
N LYS A 538 8.69 -15.78 12.64
CA LYS A 538 7.81 -14.71 13.11
C LYS A 538 8.46 -13.36 12.79
N GLU A 539 7.75 -12.51 12.04
CA GLU A 539 8.16 -11.14 11.70
C GLU A 539 6.91 -10.24 11.67
N PHE A 540 7.02 -8.99 12.13
CA PHE A 540 5.95 -7.98 12.09
C PHE A 540 4.58 -8.45 12.62
N SER A 541 4.57 -9.06 13.80
CA SER A 541 3.35 -9.65 14.39
C SER A 541 2.65 -10.69 13.49
N GLY A 542 3.37 -11.24 12.51
CA GLY A 542 2.92 -12.21 11.52
C GLY A 542 4.01 -13.24 11.22
N LEU A 543 3.94 -13.83 10.04
CA LEU A 543 4.83 -14.90 9.59
C LEU A 543 5.53 -14.46 8.30
N SER A 544 6.79 -14.86 8.09
CA SER A 544 7.45 -14.60 6.82
C SER A 544 6.67 -15.22 5.66
N ARG A 545 6.77 -14.60 4.47
CA ARG A 545 6.05 -14.96 3.24
C ARG A 545 4.53 -15.10 3.38
N CYS A 546 3.91 -14.69 4.48
CA CYS A 546 2.48 -14.86 4.74
C CYS A 546 1.88 -13.68 5.50
N SER A 547 0.60 -13.42 5.28
CA SER A 547 -0.22 -12.54 6.10
C SER A 547 -1.23 -13.36 6.92
N LEU A 548 -1.65 -12.83 8.06
CA LEU A 548 -2.46 -13.54 9.05
C LEU A 548 -3.53 -12.61 9.64
N SER A 549 -4.69 -13.19 9.96
CA SER A 549 -5.77 -12.54 10.71
C SER A 549 -6.52 -13.54 11.60
N GLY A 550 -6.84 -13.12 12.82
CA GLY A 550 -7.57 -13.91 13.80
C GLY A 550 -6.77 -15.07 14.42
N GLY A 551 -7.27 -15.58 15.54
CA GLY A 551 -6.74 -16.77 16.23
C GLY A 551 -5.36 -16.60 16.87
N LYS A 552 -4.99 -17.59 17.68
CA LYS A 552 -3.65 -17.76 18.27
C LYS A 552 -2.87 -18.76 17.44
N TRP A 553 -1.62 -18.46 17.14
CA TRP A 553 -0.80 -19.33 16.31
C TRP A 553 0.68 -19.37 16.69
N GLY A 554 1.37 -20.41 16.26
CA GLY A 554 2.82 -20.52 16.44
C GLY A 554 3.46 -21.64 15.64
N LEU A 555 4.76 -21.51 15.39
CA LEU A 555 5.56 -22.53 14.73
C LEU A 555 6.08 -23.53 15.78
N ARG A 556 5.81 -24.82 15.59
CA ARG A 556 6.30 -25.91 16.46
C ARG A 556 6.60 -27.15 15.62
N ASN A 557 7.78 -27.73 15.82
CA ASN A 557 8.22 -28.94 15.12
C ASN A 557 8.07 -28.84 13.59
N GLY A 558 8.41 -27.68 13.02
CA GLY A 558 8.35 -27.46 11.58
C GLY A 558 6.94 -27.40 11.01
N SER A 559 5.98 -26.86 11.76
CA SER A 559 4.58 -26.77 11.36
C SER A 559 3.92 -25.57 12.01
N LEU A 560 2.90 -25.03 11.37
CA LEU A 560 2.07 -23.97 11.92
C LEU A 560 0.93 -24.60 12.73
N HIS A 561 0.83 -24.23 14.00
CA HIS A 561 -0.26 -24.61 14.90
C HIS A 561 -1.17 -23.41 15.04
N ALA A 562 -2.42 -23.53 14.60
CA ALA A 562 -3.40 -22.45 14.65
C ALA A 562 -4.61 -22.88 15.48
N GLN A 563 -4.95 -22.06 16.48
CA GLN A 563 -6.09 -22.23 17.37
C GLN A 563 -6.96 -20.99 17.31
N THR A 564 -8.27 -21.16 17.22
CA THR A 564 -9.21 -20.03 17.23
C THR A 564 -10.51 -20.43 17.93
N GLU A 565 -11.23 -19.43 18.44
CA GLU A 565 -12.61 -19.57 18.92
C GLU A 565 -13.61 -19.25 17.81
N ASN A 566 -13.19 -18.47 16.81
CA ASN A 566 -14.02 -18.05 15.67
C ASN A 566 -13.32 -18.44 14.37
N ILE A 567 -12.66 -17.48 13.73
CA ILE A 567 -12.01 -17.63 12.43
C ILE A 567 -10.49 -17.52 12.61
N PHE A 568 -9.75 -18.21 11.74
CA PHE A 568 -8.32 -18.03 11.54
C PHE A 568 -8.05 -18.02 10.05
N LEU A 569 -7.29 -17.05 9.56
CA LEU A 569 -6.95 -16.90 8.15
C LEU A 569 -5.44 -16.68 7.99
N LEU A 570 -4.85 -17.37 7.03
CA LEU A 570 -3.48 -17.18 6.56
C LEU A 570 -3.51 -17.07 5.04
N PHE A 571 -2.86 -16.07 4.47
CA PHE A 571 -2.72 -15.91 3.01
C PHE A 571 -1.26 -15.81 2.58
N THR A 572 -0.98 -16.24 1.35
CA THR A 572 0.32 -16.14 0.70
C THR A 572 0.16 -16.06 -0.82
N GLY A 573 1.27 -15.78 -1.51
CA GLY A 573 1.35 -15.86 -2.96
C GLY A 573 0.93 -14.60 -3.71
N PRO A 574 0.77 -14.73 -5.03
CA PRO A 574 0.23 -13.68 -5.90
C PRO A 574 -1.22 -13.33 -5.58
N TYR A 575 -1.61 -12.09 -5.86
CA TYR A 575 -2.93 -11.55 -5.57
C TYR A 575 -3.90 -11.64 -6.76
N TYR A 576 -3.42 -11.36 -7.98
CA TYR A 576 -4.21 -11.32 -9.22
C TYR A 576 -4.14 -12.62 -10.03
N CYS A 577 -3.67 -13.72 -9.43
CA CYS A 577 -3.64 -15.02 -10.11
C CYS A 577 -5.06 -15.59 -10.30
N GLU A 578 -5.38 -15.94 -11.54
CA GLU A 578 -6.71 -16.43 -11.97
C GLU A 578 -6.82 -17.96 -11.83
N ASP A 579 -5.92 -18.70 -12.49
CA ASP A 579 -5.96 -20.15 -12.62
C ASP A 579 -4.69 -20.79 -12.05
N TYR A 580 -4.87 -21.66 -11.07
CA TYR A 580 -3.78 -22.33 -10.39
C TYR A 580 -4.23 -23.60 -9.67
N CYS A 581 -3.23 -24.35 -9.23
CA CYS A 581 -3.36 -25.47 -8.31
C CYS A 581 -2.71 -25.09 -6.97
N VAL A 582 -3.42 -25.33 -5.87
CA VAL A 582 -2.89 -25.14 -4.52
C VAL A 582 -3.04 -26.41 -3.70
N GLU A 583 -2.00 -26.77 -2.95
CA GLU A 583 -1.95 -27.98 -2.14
C GLU A 583 -1.45 -27.67 -0.72
N THR A 584 -1.92 -28.44 0.26
CA THR A 584 -1.44 -28.38 1.63
C THR A 584 -1.58 -29.74 2.33
N SER A 585 -0.76 -29.99 3.33
CA SER A 585 -0.98 -31.09 4.28
C SER A 585 -1.41 -30.55 5.64
N ILE A 586 -2.51 -31.11 6.18
CA ILE A 586 -3.11 -30.67 7.44
C ILE A 586 -3.31 -31.84 8.41
N ILE A 587 -3.34 -31.53 9.71
CA ILE A 587 -3.78 -32.42 10.77
C ILE A 587 -4.88 -31.71 11.55
N ALA A 588 -6.09 -32.28 11.53
CA ALA A 588 -7.23 -31.79 12.28
C ALA A 588 -7.09 -32.22 13.76
N VAL A 589 -6.92 -31.28 14.69
CA VAL A 589 -6.71 -31.58 16.12
C VAL A 589 -7.99 -31.41 16.92
N LYS A 590 -8.62 -30.22 16.83
CA LYS A 590 -9.88 -29.89 17.50
C LYS A 590 -10.80 -29.09 16.58
N GLY A 591 -12.10 -29.15 16.86
CA GLY A 591 -13.13 -28.52 16.03
C GLY A 591 -13.55 -29.40 14.86
N VAL A 592 -14.30 -28.80 13.95
CA VAL A 592 -14.85 -29.45 12.74
C VAL A 592 -14.54 -28.69 11.45
N SER A 593 -13.90 -27.53 11.54
CA SER A 593 -13.54 -26.69 10.39
C SER A 593 -12.03 -26.65 10.18
N HIS A 594 -11.57 -27.17 9.04
CA HIS A 594 -10.15 -27.23 8.66
C HIS A 594 -10.05 -27.09 7.14
N CYS A 595 -9.60 -25.94 6.65
CA CYS A 595 -9.74 -25.59 5.23
C CYS A 595 -8.42 -25.14 4.60
N ILE A 596 -8.28 -25.45 3.31
CA ILE A 596 -7.45 -24.71 2.37
C ILE A 596 -8.28 -23.55 1.79
N ILE A 597 -7.64 -22.40 1.56
CA ILE A 597 -8.24 -21.20 0.98
C ILE A 597 -7.69 -20.98 -0.43
N PHE A 598 -8.54 -20.54 -1.35
CA PHE A 598 -8.16 -20.16 -2.70
C PHE A 598 -9.09 -19.08 -3.27
N ARG A 599 -8.62 -18.41 -4.31
CA ARG A 599 -9.21 -17.21 -4.93
C ARG A 599 -9.69 -16.19 -3.89
N ALA A 600 -8.86 -15.98 -2.87
CA ALA A 600 -9.16 -15.00 -1.84
C ALA A 600 -8.77 -13.59 -2.27
N ILE A 601 -9.76 -12.72 -2.42
CA ILE A 601 -9.58 -11.28 -2.60
C ILE A 601 -9.19 -10.64 -1.26
N GLY A 602 -9.62 -11.21 -0.13
CA GLY A 602 -9.26 -10.77 1.20
C GLY A 602 -9.89 -11.63 2.29
N ALA A 603 -10.03 -11.08 3.49
CA ALA A 603 -10.53 -11.81 4.65
C ALA A 603 -12.01 -12.23 4.53
N GLU A 604 -12.80 -11.48 3.76
CA GLU A 604 -14.25 -11.66 3.65
C GLU A 604 -14.70 -12.19 2.29
N ARG A 605 -13.78 -12.34 1.31
CA ARG A 605 -14.11 -12.73 -0.06
C ARG A 605 -13.12 -13.77 -0.57
N GLY A 606 -13.59 -15.00 -0.78
CA GLY A 606 -12.78 -16.12 -1.29
C GLY A 606 -13.46 -17.47 -1.16
N TYR A 607 -12.77 -18.54 -1.55
CA TYR A 607 -13.26 -19.91 -1.42
C TYR A 607 -12.49 -20.69 -0.37
N PHE A 608 -13.20 -21.62 0.27
CA PHE A 608 -12.68 -22.51 1.29
C PHE A 608 -13.07 -23.93 0.92
N PHE A 609 -12.11 -24.85 0.97
CA PHE A 609 -12.37 -26.27 0.81
C PHE A 609 -11.73 -27.05 1.95
N GLY A 610 -12.42 -28.05 2.46
CA GLY A 610 -11.89 -28.97 3.48
C GLY A 610 -12.98 -29.49 4.39
N PHE A 611 -12.62 -29.85 5.61
CA PHE A 611 -13.58 -30.35 6.59
C PHE A 611 -14.45 -29.22 7.12
N ASN A 612 -15.76 -29.45 7.14
CA ASN A 612 -16.75 -28.50 7.66
C ASN A 612 -17.94 -29.24 8.30
N GLY A 613 -17.68 -29.89 9.42
CA GLY A 613 -18.65 -30.73 10.10
C GLY A 613 -18.05 -32.07 10.50
N GLN A 614 -18.81 -32.85 11.27
CA GLN A 614 -18.38 -34.20 11.64
C GLN A 614 -18.59 -35.12 10.43
N ASN A 615 -17.52 -35.71 9.92
CA ASN A 615 -17.54 -36.61 8.77
C ASN A 615 -18.02 -35.95 7.46
N THR A 616 -17.81 -34.65 7.28
CA THR A 616 -18.15 -33.95 6.03
C THR A 616 -16.95 -33.17 5.50
N ALA A 617 -16.89 -33.05 4.17
CA ALA A 617 -16.05 -32.10 3.47
C ALA A 617 -16.93 -31.21 2.59
N ALA A 618 -16.61 -29.92 2.51
CA ALA A 618 -17.44 -28.95 1.80
C ALA A 618 -16.58 -27.97 1.00
N LEU A 619 -17.14 -27.52 -0.13
CA LEU A 619 -16.73 -26.34 -0.86
C LEU A 619 -17.61 -25.17 -0.44
N ILE A 620 -16.99 -24.10 0.07
CA ILE A 620 -17.66 -22.94 0.63
C ILE A 620 -17.17 -21.69 -0.11
N LYS A 621 -18.11 -20.86 -0.56
CA LYS A 621 -17.84 -19.50 -1.05
C LYS A 621 -18.13 -18.53 0.08
N ARG A 622 -17.16 -17.70 0.43
CA ARG A 622 -17.34 -16.56 1.33
C ARG A 622 -17.43 -15.29 0.50
N ASP A 623 -18.55 -14.59 0.61
CA ASP A 623 -18.73 -13.23 0.09
C ASP A 623 -19.45 -12.44 1.18
N HIS A 624 -18.66 -12.04 2.20
CA HIS A 624 -19.08 -11.61 3.54
C HIS A 624 -19.74 -12.72 4.37
N ASP A 625 -20.74 -13.39 3.81
CA ASP A 625 -21.37 -14.59 4.39
C ASP A 625 -20.80 -15.87 3.78
N ASN A 626 -20.84 -16.97 4.55
CA ASN A 626 -20.43 -18.28 4.07
C ASN A 626 -21.61 -19.00 3.41
N THR A 627 -21.46 -19.35 2.13
CA THR A 627 -22.40 -20.20 1.39
C THR A 627 -21.74 -21.53 1.07
N ILE A 628 -22.35 -22.64 1.51
CA ILE A 628 -21.93 -23.98 1.09
C ILE A 628 -22.39 -24.18 -0.35
N LEU A 629 -21.44 -24.32 -1.28
CA LEU A 629 -21.73 -24.59 -2.69
C LEU A 629 -22.04 -26.07 -2.91
N GLU A 630 -21.24 -26.93 -2.28
CA GLU A 630 -21.40 -28.37 -2.35
C GLU A 630 -20.77 -29.03 -1.11
N GLU A 631 -21.38 -30.11 -0.63
CA GLU A 631 -20.98 -30.86 0.57
C GLU A 631 -21.10 -32.36 0.32
N ILE A 632 -20.15 -33.12 0.85
CA ILE A 632 -20.08 -34.58 0.73
C ILE A 632 -19.86 -35.24 2.09
N GLU A 633 -20.31 -36.49 2.21
CA GLU A 633 -19.92 -37.36 3.33
C GLU A 633 -18.46 -37.80 3.15
N PHE A 634 -17.62 -37.53 4.14
CA PHE A 634 -16.22 -37.90 4.15
C PHE A 634 -15.78 -38.22 5.59
N PRO A 635 -15.58 -39.52 5.96
CA PRO A 635 -15.34 -39.95 7.33
C PRO A 635 -13.89 -39.70 7.80
N TRP A 636 -13.53 -38.44 8.00
CA TRP A 636 -12.22 -38.03 8.50
C TRP A 636 -12.06 -38.24 10.01
N LYS A 637 -10.81 -38.36 10.46
CA LYS A 637 -10.45 -38.59 11.88
C LYS A 637 -9.47 -37.54 12.38
N LYS A 638 -9.65 -37.12 13.63
CA LYS A 638 -8.72 -36.21 14.32
C LYS A 638 -7.36 -36.88 14.51
N GLY A 639 -6.29 -36.09 14.38
CA GLY A 639 -4.91 -36.53 14.54
C GLY A 639 -4.30 -37.20 13.30
N GLU A 640 -5.08 -37.49 12.26
CA GLU A 640 -4.56 -38.01 10.99
C GLU A 640 -4.10 -36.89 10.06
N LEU A 641 -3.14 -37.23 9.19
CA LEU A 641 -2.62 -36.33 8.16
C LEU A 641 -3.46 -36.46 6.90
N TYR A 642 -3.99 -35.34 6.41
CA TYR A 642 -4.70 -35.26 5.14
C TYR A 642 -3.97 -34.34 4.17
N LYS A 643 -3.93 -34.72 2.90
CA LYS A 643 -3.44 -33.86 1.81
C LYS A 643 -4.63 -33.28 1.07
N PHE A 644 -4.75 -31.97 1.08
CA PHE A 644 -5.75 -31.25 0.30
C PHE A 644 -5.09 -30.65 -0.94
N LYS A 645 -5.83 -30.70 -2.05
CA LYS A 645 -5.47 -30.07 -3.31
C LYS A 645 -6.71 -29.48 -3.96
N VAL A 646 -6.59 -28.28 -4.49
CA VAL A 646 -7.63 -27.63 -5.29
C VAL A 646 -7.01 -27.22 -6.62
N GLN A 647 -7.68 -27.58 -7.71
CA GLN A 647 -7.33 -27.16 -9.07
C GLN A 647 -8.41 -26.21 -9.59
N ILE A 648 -7.98 -25.10 -10.17
CA ILE A 648 -8.85 -24.01 -10.58
C ILE A 648 -8.56 -23.69 -12.05
N SER A 649 -9.60 -23.64 -12.87
CA SER A 649 -9.51 -23.29 -14.28
C SER A 649 -10.78 -22.56 -14.72
N GLY A 650 -10.71 -21.25 -14.90
CA GLY A 650 -11.88 -20.43 -15.20
C GLY A 650 -12.92 -20.52 -14.07
N SER A 651 -14.14 -20.94 -14.37
CA SER A 651 -15.18 -21.16 -13.36
C SER A 651 -15.08 -22.52 -12.64
N ASP A 652 -14.26 -23.44 -13.15
CA ASP A 652 -14.23 -24.82 -12.69
C ASP A 652 -13.26 -25.01 -11.52
N ILE A 653 -13.75 -25.72 -10.50
CA ILE A 653 -13.05 -26.03 -9.24
C ILE A 653 -13.09 -27.54 -9.06
N THR A 654 -11.91 -28.16 -8.95
CA THR A 654 -11.78 -29.58 -8.61
C THR A 654 -11.05 -29.73 -7.29
N CYS A 655 -11.71 -30.39 -6.33
CA CYS A 655 -11.22 -30.57 -4.98
C CYS A 655 -10.81 -32.04 -4.74
N ILE A 656 -9.63 -32.22 -4.17
CA ILE A 656 -8.97 -33.51 -4.03
C ILE A 656 -8.53 -33.70 -2.58
N ILE A 657 -8.81 -34.87 -2.00
CA ILE A 657 -8.32 -35.29 -0.69
C ILE A 657 -7.53 -36.59 -0.85
N ASN A 658 -6.28 -36.62 -0.36
CA ASN A 658 -5.39 -37.79 -0.41
C ASN A 658 -5.18 -38.38 -1.83
N GLY A 659 -5.31 -37.55 -2.87
CA GLY A 659 -5.12 -37.94 -4.27
C GLY A 659 -6.40 -38.39 -4.98
N GLU A 660 -7.53 -38.49 -4.27
CA GLU A 660 -8.83 -38.80 -4.85
C GLU A 660 -9.63 -37.52 -5.08
N VAL A 661 -10.21 -37.37 -6.27
CA VAL A 661 -11.17 -36.29 -6.55
C VAL A 661 -12.43 -36.57 -5.74
N VAL A 662 -12.78 -35.65 -4.84
CA VAL A 662 -13.95 -35.81 -3.97
C VAL A 662 -15.10 -34.89 -4.37
N LEU A 663 -14.82 -33.78 -5.06
CA LEU A 663 -15.81 -32.78 -5.47
C LEU A 663 -15.34 -32.05 -6.74
N SER A 664 -16.27 -31.80 -7.67
CA SER A 664 -16.05 -30.96 -8.86
C SER A 664 -17.24 -30.03 -9.04
N TYR A 665 -16.99 -28.72 -9.07
CA TYR A 665 -18.01 -27.69 -9.10
C TYR A 665 -17.65 -26.59 -10.12
N SER A 666 -18.66 -25.96 -10.74
CA SER A 666 -18.47 -24.81 -11.62
C SER A 666 -19.27 -23.61 -11.11
N ASP A 667 -18.59 -22.52 -10.74
CA ASP A 667 -19.23 -21.29 -10.26
C ASP A 667 -19.30 -20.25 -11.38
N SER A 668 -20.49 -20.02 -11.92
CA SER A 668 -20.71 -19.00 -12.95
C SER A 668 -20.49 -17.57 -12.45
N ASP A 669 -20.56 -17.33 -11.13
CA ASP A 669 -20.34 -16.04 -10.48
C ASP A 669 -19.00 -16.03 -9.73
N HIS A 670 -17.98 -16.71 -10.27
CA HIS A 670 -16.71 -16.87 -9.57
C HIS A 670 -15.96 -15.56 -9.34
N PHE A 671 -15.19 -15.51 -8.25
CA PHE A 671 -14.15 -14.48 -8.13
C PHE A 671 -13.10 -14.69 -9.24
N PRO A 672 -12.72 -13.64 -9.97
CA PRO A 672 -11.88 -13.77 -11.17
C PRO A 672 -10.43 -14.17 -10.84
N TYR A 673 -9.94 -13.80 -9.66
CA TYR A 673 -8.58 -14.05 -9.19
C TYR A 673 -8.55 -14.14 -7.67
N GLY A 674 -7.38 -14.42 -7.09
CA GLY A 674 -7.15 -14.22 -5.66
C GLY A 674 -6.04 -15.10 -5.09
N MET A 675 -5.63 -14.76 -3.88
CA MET A 675 -4.58 -15.43 -3.12
C MET A 675 -4.94 -16.86 -2.72
N ALA A 676 -3.90 -17.64 -2.42
CA ALA A 676 -4.00 -18.93 -1.76
C ALA A 676 -3.79 -18.78 -0.24
N GLY A 677 -4.30 -19.74 0.53
CA GLY A 677 -4.19 -19.66 1.98
C GLY A 677 -4.67 -20.87 2.74
N LEU A 678 -4.78 -20.71 4.05
CA LEU A 678 -5.19 -21.73 5.01
C LEU A 678 -6.16 -21.11 6.01
N GLY A 679 -7.19 -21.86 6.40
CA GLY A 679 -8.28 -21.29 7.16
C GLY A 679 -8.96 -22.22 8.15
N LYS A 680 -9.59 -21.60 9.14
CA LYS A 680 -10.64 -22.20 9.97
C LYS A 680 -11.81 -21.24 9.99
N LEU A 681 -13.01 -21.78 9.74
CA LEU A 681 -14.27 -21.04 9.78
C LEU A 681 -15.05 -21.26 11.10
N GLY A 682 -14.42 -21.92 12.08
CA GLY A 682 -15.00 -22.15 13.39
C GLY A 682 -13.98 -22.60 14.43
N ALA A 683 -14.43 -22.66 15.69
CA ALA A 683 -13.61 -22.98 16.84
C ALA A 683 -12.82 -24.29 16.68
N GLY A 684 -11.55 -24.28 17.10
CA GLY A 684 -10.74 -25.49 17.14
C GLY A 684 -9.25 -25.26 16.96
N GLU A 685 -8.54 -26.32 16.58
CA GLU A 685 -7.09 -26.34 16.42
C GLU A 685 -6.70 -27.16 15.17
N THR A 686 -5.85 -26.60 14.33
CA THR A 686 -5.31 -27.26 13.12
C THR A 686 -3.79 -27.13 13.10
N ILE A 687 -3.11 -28.20 12.67
CA ILE A 687 -1.68 -28.14 12.36
C ILE A 687 -1.53 -28.16 10.84
N PHE A 688 -0.91 -27.13 10.29
CA PHE A 688 -0.61 -27.01 8.86
C PHE A 688 0.88 -27.26 8.61
N LYS A 689 1.20 -27.98 7.53
CA LYS A 689 2.59 -28.35 7.21
C LYS A 689 3.24 -27.42 6.19
N ASN A 690 2.52 -27.08 5.13
CA ASN A 690 3.03 -26.30 4.02
C ASN A 690 1.90 -25.74 3.15
N ILE A 691 2.25 -24.91 2.18
CA ILE A 691 1.43 -24.55 1.02
C ILE A 691 2.29 -24.77 -0.22
N ILE A 692 1.76 -25.44 -1.23
CA ILE A 692 2.38 -25.61 -2.55
C ILE A 692 1.46 -24.92 -3.55
N PHE A 693 2.03 -24.07 -4.40
CA PHE A 693 1.27 -23.28 -5.36
C PHE A 693 1.86 -23.45 -6.76
N HIS A 694 0.99 -23.67 -7.74
CA HIS A 694 1.35 -23.83 -9.14
C HIS A 694 0.40 -23.07 -10.07
N GLU A 695 0.89 -22.04 -10.73
CA GLU A 695 0.12 -21.28 -11.73
C GLU A 695 -0.07 -22.10 -13.02
N THR A 696 -1.33 -22.34 -13.41
CA THR A 696 -1.65 -23.22 -14.53
C THR A 696 -1.85 -22.48 -15.85
N ARG A 697 -2.20 -21.18 -15.81
CA ARG A 697 -2.43 -20.35 -17.01
C ARG A 697 -1.16 -20.18 -17.84
N LYS A 698 -1.24 -20.39 -19.16
CA LYS A 698 -0.09 -20.28 -20.08
C LYS A 698 0.36 -18.87 -20.33
#